data_AF-A0YPN8-F1
#
_entry.id   AF-A0YPN8-F1
#
_cell.length_a   1.000
_cell.length_b   1.000
_cell.length_c   1.000
_cell.angle_alpha   90.00
_cell.angle_beta   90.00
_cell.angle_gamma   90.00
#
_symmetry.space_group_name_H-M   'P 1'
#
loop_
_entity.id
_entity.type
_entity.pdbx_description
1 polymer ?
#
loop_
_entity_poly.entity_id
_entity_poly.type
_entity_poly.pdbx_seq_one_letter_code
_entity_poly.pdbx_strand_id
1 'polypeptide(L)'
;MNPKKIKKAIVIGAASGLLVISTTVALISLLPLYSRIKQQEEQSLLLQTEKSAVALDISLRKAQEQGLQFAQNIQVQQFLSSLNTVSSSKFYSEKIKADLQKKLNQSVVGIAYLDSQNQKQLEVGEPLPDQVFQSFSSDTNLSKVKLFWIEQDFYFAVLNPVINSKKVGTSIVLFQFPQIERLHKCTRFSKVCHAILGIRQPEKTEAFLPLGNPHSTSDDLLLIDPSIKIAIDKSIRGETGALWCKECDYFIAYSPVPTVNGGLLLATGKIKLYASIYRQFITVSGAIVILIGLGTTGIVLILRPLTDQMQTEIIERQKAEIALRHEKDFNQTLFHANPAFLIVLDPEGKVKLMNDTMLNALGYTLEEVVGTDYLATFVPRHNKDALPWVFELMIHRQLPIRTEEKVLMKNGKKIIVEWYGRAVFNPETDEYEYFLGAGLDITERKRTEEELQLLQRITNAVSIASDFDSAIEVALRLVCETTGWEFGEAWVPNTDQTYLEYSAVGYDNTSKATAFRQQSHSLRFAPNEGLPGRVWSSQKPEWIPDISRESETQFPRTLIAAEPEFKAGFGVPILSNNQVLAILVFLMSIPKAEDRRLVEFISSVATQLGTVFERKQAEAKYRNIFKNAVEGIFQMNLEGLYTSANPALANILGYSSPQVLLNKKTKVKNLYFRSEQYSKFIQTLNKQGKVSNFESQVYRQDGRLIWILQNARAIRSSKGKQVIYYEGSIIDITNLKKTEEKLRYSASHDALTNLWNRSFFIERLKKSITRLHKQSNYLFAVLFLDLDGFKIINDCLGHGMGDLLLIEISKRLKISLHSGNILCRLGGDEFTILLENISDINEAQEIASRVLKILNKPFTLKGHQVFIGTSIGIVKGTREYHLPPEILRDADTAMYRAKKKGKGCAVLFDAGMRTDALRRLQIQTDLRFALEQEEFQLYYQPIIELSTGKIAGFEALLRWEHPQQGFISPGEFIPVAEETGIIVPLGEWVLREACRQLHTWKEKFSLSKLLMMSVNLSSQQFTVDLSQRVDQILQETHVLGRELKLEITETAIMADPQLAIATLNELKQREIMICIDDFGTGYCSLGYLHQFPVDILKIDRSFVNKMQVGDKREIVRVIVELAESLRMDAIAEGIETEEQYIQLQNLHCKYGQGYYFAKPLHPNEAEQWLAGTRKVS
;
A
#
# COMPACT_ATOMS: atom_id res chain seq x y z
N MET A 1 -68.28 25.27 -12.38
CA MET A 1 -67.08 24.39 -12.37
C MET A 1 -67.44 23.02 -11.83
N ASN A 2 -67.01 21.94 -12.49
CA ASN A 2 -67.41 20.58 -12.17
C ASN A 2 -66.69 20.08 -10.89
N PRO A 3 -67.41 19.73 -9.80
CA PRO A 3 -66.82 19.35 -8.50
C PRO A 3 -65.92 18.11 -8.58
N LYS A 4 -66.08 17.26 -9.60
CA LYS A 4 -65.19 16.13 -9.87
C LYS A 4 -63.80 16.55 -10.36
N LYS A 5 -63.69 17.65 -11.14
CA LYS A 5 -62.39 18.18 -11.60
C LYS A 5 -61.62 18.86 -10.46
N ILE A 6 -62.32 19.51 -9.54
CA ILE A 6 -61.73 20.16 -8.36
C ILE A 6 -61.17 19.11 -7.38
N LYS A 7 -61.92 18.04 -7.08
CA LYS A 7 -61.41 16.93 -6.26
C LYS A 7 -60.17 16.27 -6.90
N LYS A 8 -60.16 16.09 -8.22
CA LYS A 8 -59.01 15.53 -8.94
C LYS A 8 -57.79 16.44 -8.87
N ALA A 9 -57.98 17.75 -9.03
CA ALA A 9 -56.90 18.74 -8.92
C ALA A 9 -56.34 18.86 -7.50
N ILE A 10 -57.19 18.79 -6.47
CA ILE A 10 -56.77 18.82 -5.05
C ILE A 10 -55.98 17.56 -4.69
N VAL A 11 -56.42 16.37 -5.14
CA VAL A 11 -55.70 15.11 -4.89
C VAL A 11 -54.35 15.08 -5.62
N ILE A 12 -54.29 15.56 -6.86
CA ILE A 12 -53.03 15.68 -7.61
C ILE A 12 -52.11 16.72 -6.96
N GLY A 13 -52.64 17.87 -6.55
CA GLY A 13 -51.88 18.91 -5.84
C GLY A 13 -51.34 18.46 -4.48
N ALA A 14 -52.14 17.73 -3.71
CA ALA A 14 -51.72 17.16 -2.41
C ALA A 14 -50.66 16.05 -2.59
N ALA A 15 -50.81 15.19 -3.61
CA ALA A 15 -49.81 14.17 -3.93
C ALA A 15 -48.49 14.80 -4.42
N SER A 16 -48.57 15.88 -5.20
CA SER A 16 -47.41 16.65 -5.67
C SER A 16 -46.68 17.33 -4.50
N GLY A 17 -47.44 17.93 -3.58
CA GLY A 17 -46.91 18.56 -2.37
C GLY A 17 -46.24 17.56 -1.43
N LEU A 18 -46.85 16.39 -1.21
CA LEU A 18 -46.25 15.30 -0.43
C LEU A 18 -44.97 14.76 -1.07
N LEU A 19 -44.94 14.65 -2.40
CA LEU A 19 -43.75 14.23 -3.12
C LEU A 19 -42.60 15.23 -2.90
N VAL A 20 -42.85 16.52 -3.11
CA VAL A 20 -41.84 17.57 -2.93
C VAL A 20 -41.34 17.62 -1.48
N ILE A 21 -42.22 17.58 -0.49
CA ILE A 21 -41.84 17.59 0.94
C ILE A 21 -41.02 16.34 1.29
N SER A 22 -41.43 15.15 0.84
CA SER A 22 -40.67 13.91 1.09
C SER A 22 -39.28 13.92 0.44
N THR A 23 -39.17 14.51 -0.76
CA THR A 23 -37.90 14.61 -1.49
C THR A 23 -36.96 15.58 -0.79
N THR A 24 -37.47 16.72 -0.31
CA THR A 24 -36.69 17.73 0.42
C THR A 24 -36.20 17.21 1.78
N VAL A 25 -37.04 16.49 2.53
CA VAL A 25 -36.67 15.87 3.82
C VAL A 25 -35.64 14.75 3.61
N ALA A 26 -35.75 13.97 2.53
CA ALA A 26 -34.76 12.96 2.16
C ALA A 26 -33.40 13.59 1.78
N LEU A 27 -33.40 14.74 1.10
CA LEU A 27 -32.16 15.45 0.76
C LEU A 27 -31.46 16.04 1.99
N ILE A 28 -32.23 16.63 2.91
CA ILE A 28 -31.68 17.22 4.15
C ILE A 28 -31.07 16.14 5.07
N SER A 29 -31.67 14.95 5.14
CA SER A 29 -31.15 13.84 5.96
C SER A 29 -29.87 13.20 5.42
N LEU A 30 -29.45 13.51 4.18
CA LEU A 30 -28.20 13.01 3.58
C LEU A 30 -26.98 13.90 3.86
N LEU A 31 -27.16 15.14 4.32
CA LEU A 31 -26.07 16.08 4.63
C LEU A 31 -25.07 15.57 5.70
N PRO A 32 -25.50 14.94 6.82
CA PRO A 32 -24.58 14.39 7.82
C PRO A 32 -23.82 13.15 7.30
N LEU A 33 -24.45 12.38 6.41
CA LEU A 33 -23.81 11.22 5.79
C LEU A 33 -22.71 11.66 4.82
N TYR A 34 -22.99 12.72 4.04
CA TYR A 34 -22.02 13.35 3.15
C TYR A 34 -20.78 13.85 3.91
N SER A 35 -20.96 14.59 5.02
CA SER A 35 -19.83 15.12 5.80
C SER A 35 -18.97 13.99 6.40
N ARG A 36 -19.61 12.93 6.89
CA ARG A 36 -18.92 11.77 7.48
C ARG A 36 -18.09 10.99 6.45
N ILE A 37 -18.66 10.73 5.26
CA ILE A 37 -17.94 10.02 4.19
C ILE A 37 -16.81 10.89 3.62
N LYS A 38 -17.03 12.20 3.48
CA LYS A 38 -16.01 13.17 3.08
C LYS A 38 -14.79 13.10 4.01
N GLN A 39 -15.01 13.20 5.31
CA GLN A 39 -13.94 13.15 6.32
C GLN A 39 -13.21 11.79 6.31
N GLN A 40 -13.93 10.70 6.07
CA GLN A 40 -13.36 9.36 6.01
C GLN A 40 -12.44 9.15 4.79
N GLU A 41 -12.81 9.64 3.60
CA GLU A 41 -11.97 9.52 2.40
C GLU A 41 -10.71 10.41 2.50
N GLU A 42 -10.82 11.63 3.07
CA GLU A 42 -9.68 12.51 3.31
C GLU A 42 -8.68 11.91 4.32
N GLN A 43 -9.17 11.37 5.44
CA GLN A 43 -8.32 10.68 6.42
C GLN A 43 -7.68 9.40 5.85
N SER A 44 -8.40 8.68 4.98
CA SER A 44 -7.86 7.49 4.33
C SER A 44 -6.66 7.81 3.45
N LEU A 45 -6.69 8.94 2.72
CA LEU A 45 -5.57 9.37 1.89
C LEU A 45 -4.36 9.81 2.74
N LEU A 46 -4.61 10.51 3.86
CA LEU A 46 -3.56 10.89 4.82
C LEU A 46 -2.85 9.65 5.37
N LEU A 47 -3.62 8.69 5.89
CA LEU A 47 -3.08 7.44 6.45
C LEU A 47 -2.32 6.61 5.40
N GLN A 48 -2.77 6.64 4.14
CA GLN A 48 -2.08 5.99 3.04
C GLN A 48 -0.74 6.67 2.74
N THR A 49 -0.70 8.01 2.76
CA THR A 49 0.52 8.78 2.55
C THR A 49 1.56 8.48 3.63
N GLU A 50 1.15 8.46 4.89
CA GLU A 50 2.00 8.11 6.03
C GLU A 50 2.59 6.70 5.91
N LYS A 51 1.75 5.69 5.63
CA LYS A 51 2.22 4.30 5.44
C LYS A 51 3.20 4.17 4.28
N SER A 52 2.96 4.91 3.20
CA SER A 52 3.81 4.89 2.00
C SER A 52 5.15 5.57 2.26
N ALA A 53 5.14 6.69 2.98
CA ALA A 53 6.35 7.42 3.39
C ALA A 53 7.24 6.55 4.28
N VAL A 54 6.66 5.85 5.26
CA VAL A 54 7.39 4.91 6.13
C VAL A 54 7.97 3.72 5.34
N ALA A 55 7.20 3.13 4.42
CA ALA A 55 7.69 2.02 3.60
C ALA A 55 8.84 2.44 2.67
N LEU A 56 8.75 3.65 2.11
CA LEU A 56 9.80 4.26 1.30
C LEU A 56 11.05 4.53 2.15
N ASP A 57 10.90 5.13 3.32
CA ASP A 57 11.99 5.42 4.26
C ASP A 57 12.75 4.15 4.68
N ILE A 58 12.03 3.08 5.03
CA ILE A 58 12.63 1.77 5.37
C ILE A 58 13.42 1.20 4.19
N SER A 59 12.88 1.32 2.97
CA SER A 59 13.55 0.82 1.76
C SER A 59 14.84 1.59 1.48
N LEU A 60 14.81 2.91 1.66
CA LEU A 60 15.97 3.79 1.51
C LEU A 60 17.04 3.51 2.57
N ARG A 61 16.67 3.33 3.85
CA ARG A 61 17.62 2.94 4.91
C ARG A 61 18.29 1.60 4.63
N LYS A 62 17.51 0.60 4.21
CA LYS A 62 18.04 -0.73 3.89
C LYS A 62 19.01 -0.67 2.71
N ALA A 63 18.69 0.15 1.71
CA ALA A 63 19.55 0.37 0.56
C ALA A 63 20.87 1.06 0.97
N GLN A 64 20.79 2.07 1.85
CA GLN A 64 21.96 2.73 2.45
C GLN A 64 22.84 1.75 3.26
N GLU A 65 22.25 0.88 4.08
CA GLU A 65 22.98 -0.15 4.82
C GLU A 65 23.70 -1.13 3.89
N GLN A 66 23.05 -1.59 2.82
CA GLN A 66 23.65 -2.47 1.83
C GLN A 66 24.83 -1.80 1.12
N GLY A 67 24.69 -0.51 0.78
CA GLY A 67 25.78 0.24 0.17
C GLY A 67 26.97 0.42 1.10
N LEU A 68 26.72 0.68 2.38
CA LEU A 68 27.77 0.79 3.38
C LEU A 68 28.47 -0.56 3.64
N GLN A 69 27.72 -1.66 3.75
CA GLN A 69 28.27 -3.02 3.91
C GLN A 69 29.16 -3.42 2.74
N PHE A 70 28.76 -3.06 1.52
CA PHE A 70 29.55 -3.32 0.32
C PHE A 70 30.84 -2.49 0.33
N ALA A 71 30.77 -1.21 0.66
CA ALA A 71 31.95 -0.33 0.77
C ALA A 71 32.90 -0.76 1.90
N GLN A 72 32.39 -1.35 2.98
CA GLN A 72 33.16 -1.87 4.12
C GLN A 72 33.67 -3.30 3.92
N ASN A 73 33.36 -3.95 2.78
CA ASN A 73 33.80 -5.31 2.51
C ASN A 73 35.33 -5.41 2.51
N ILE A 74 35.87 -6.31 3.32
CA ILE A 74 37.33 -6.50 3.52
C ILE A 74 38.06 -6.71 2.19
N GLN A 75 37.47 -7.45 1.24
CA GLN A 75 38.09 -7.70 -0.06
C GLN A 75 38.14 -6.43 -0.93
N VAL A 76 37.13 -5.57 -0.83
CA VAL A 76 37.08 -4.27 -1.52
C VAL A 76 38.10 -3.30 -0.90
N GLN A 77 38.21 -3.27 0.42
CA GLN A 77 39.19 -2.45 1.15
C GLN A 77 40.64 -2.91 0.91
N GLN A 78 40.89 -4.22 0.90
CA GLN A 78 42.19 -4.81 0.54
C GLN A 78 42.59 -4.51 -0.91
N PHE A 79 41.63 -4.48 -1.82
CA PHE A 79 41.87 -4.10 -3.20
C PHE A 79 42.16 -2.59 -3.35
N LEU A 80 41.35 -1.71 -2.74
CA LEU A 80 41.56 -0.26 -2.77
C LEU A 80 42.91 0.13 -2.16
N SER A 81 43.40 -0.61 -1.17
CA SER A 81 44.74 -0.43 -0.59
C SER A 81 45.87 -0.96 -1.49
N SER A 82 45.62 -1.95 -2.34
CA SER A 82 46.61 -2.51 -3.29
C SER A 82 46.86 -1.63 -4.53
N LEU A 83 45.95 -0.72 -4.88
CA LEU A 83 46.07 0.17 -6.04
C LEU A 83 47.24 1.17 -5.94
N ASN A 84 47.76 1.41 -4.73
CA ASN A 84 48.83 2.39 -4.47
C ASN A 84 50.23 1.78 -4.33
N THR A 85 50.39 0.44 -4.37
CA THR A 85 51.72 -0.18 -4.45
C THR A 85 52.19 -0.21 -5.90
N VAL A 86 53.12 0.69 -6.23
CA VAL A 86 53.65 0.91 -7.58
C VAL A 86 54.11 -0.39 -8.25
N SER A 87 53.75 -0.53 -9.53
CA SER A 87 54.33 -1.45 -10.54
C SER A 87 53.99 -2.95 -10.44
N SER A 88 52.70 -3.32 -10.49
CA SER A 88 52.31 -4.69 -10.87
C SER A 88 51.18 -4.71 -11.89
N SER A 89 51.56 -4.73 -13.17
CA SER A 89 50.83 -5.16 -14.38
C SER A 89 49.39 -4.65 -14.59
N LYS A 90 49.14 -4.06 -15.78
CA LYS A 90 47.79 -3.92 -16.39
C LYS A 90 46.95 -5.22 -16.29
N PHE A 91 47.61 -6.37 -16.23
CA PHE A 91 47.01 -7.70 -16.10
C PHE A 91 46.37 -7.98 -14.72
N TYR A 92 46.94 -7.43 -13.65
CA TYR A 92 46.38 -7.54 -12.29
C TYR A 92 45.12 -6.67 -12.13
N SER A 93 45.07 -5.49 -12.77
CA SER A 93 43.89 -4.61 -12.71
C SER A 93 42.71 -5.16 -13.50
N GLU A 94 42.91 -5.79 -14.67
CA GLU A 94 41.82 -6.40 -15.45
C GLU A 94 41.21 -7.64 -14.77
N LYS A 95 42.05 -8.51 -14.20
CA LYS A 95 41.56 -9.71 -13.50
C LYS A 95 40.73 -9.35 -12.27
N ILE A 96 41.14 -8.31 -11.54
CA ILE A 96 40.41 -7.85 -10.36
C ILE A 96 39.16 -7.05 -10.74
N LYS A 97 39.20 -6.25 -11.83
CA LYS A 97 37.98 -5.66 -12.41
C LYS A 97 36.97 -6.74 -12.76
N ALA A 98 37.39 -7.83 -13.39
CA ALA A 98 36.52 -8.96 -13.72
C ALA A 98 35.95 -9.67 -12.47
N ASP A 99 36.75 -9.81 -11.41
CA ASP A 99 36.32 -10.43 -10.14
C ASP A 99 35.33 -9.55 -9.35
N LEU A 100 35.55 -8.23 -9.35
CA LEU A 100 34.60 -7.26 -8.80
C LEU A 100 33.33 -7.21 -9.64
N GLN A 101 33.45 -7.28 -10.97
CA GLN A 101 32.30 -7.28 -11.88
C GLN A 101 31.44 -8.54 -11.75
N LYS A 102 32.04 -9.70 -11.43
CA LYS A 102 31.30 -10.92 -11.04
C LYS A 102 30.62 -10.84 -9.68
N LYS A 103 31.10 -9.98 -8.77
CA LYS A 103 30.59 -9.80 -7.41
C LYS A 103 29.61 -8.64 -7.27
N LEU A 104 29.47 -7.79 -8.29
CA LEU A 104 28.43 -6.78 -8.36
C LEU A 104 27.07 -7.49 -8.40
N ASN A 105 26.21 -7.24 -7.40
CA ASN A 105 24.80 -7.65 -7.45
C ASN A 105 24.07 -6.85 -8.53
N GLN A 106 22.94 -7.36 -9.03
CA GLN A 106 22.06 -6.67 -10.01
C GLN A 106 21.61 -5.25 -9.59
N SER A 107 21.78 -4.86 -8.33
CA SER A 107 21.37 -3.56 -7.78
C SER A 107 22.49 -2.51 -7.79
N VAL A 108 23.73 -2.90 -8.15
CA VAL A 108 24.89 -2.00 -8.19
C VAL A 108 25.23 -1.71 -9.64
N VAL A 109 25.18 -0.44 -10.01
CA VAL A 109 25.39 0.04 -11.39
C VAL A 109 26.87 0.18 -11.67
N GLY A 110 27.59 0.80 -10.75
CA GLY A 110 29.03 0.99 -10.89
C GLY A 110 29.70 1.49 -9.62
N ILE A 111 31.01 1.31 -9.56
CA ILE A 111 31.89 1.77 -8.49
C ILE A 111 32.97 2.62 -9.14
N ALA A 112 33.22 3.80 -8.60
CA ALA A 112 34.35 4.64 -8.97
C ALA A 112 35.20 4.99 -7.75
N TYR A 113 36.52 5.04 -7.94
CA TYR A 113 37.46 5.50 -6.93
C TYR A 113 38.14 6.79 -7.40
N LEU A 114 38.06 7.80 -6.55
CA LEU A 114 38.69 9.11 -6.71
C LEU A 114 39.89 9.21 -5.76
N ASP A 115 41.01 9.70 -6.27
CA ASP A 115 42.17 10.00 -5.43
C ASP A 115 41.98 11.31 -4.63
N SER A 116 43.01 11.69 -3.85
CA SER A 116 43.02 12.90 -3.04
C SER A 116 42.93 14.21 -3.86
N GLN A 117 43.06 14.15 -5.19
CA GLN A 117 42.92 15.27 -6.11
C GLN A 117 41.60 15.20 -6.90
N ASN A 118 40.65 14.34 -6.48
CA ASN A 118 39.39 14.04 -7.16
C ASN A 118 39.56 13.50 -8.60
N GLN A 119 40.72 12.92 -8.94
CA GLN A 119 40.90 12.28 -10.25
C GLN A 119 40.46 10.82 -10.22
N LYS A 120 39.76 10.39 -11.28
CA LYS A 120 39.24 9.03 -11.45
C LYS A 120 40.38 8.05 -11.71
N GLN A 121 40.66 7.18 -10.73
CA GLN A 121 41.70 6.16 -10.82
C GLN A 121 41.14 4.79 -11.23
N LEU A 122 39.88 4.51 -10.89
CA LEU A 122 39.23 3.24 -11.20
C LEU A 122 37.72 3.41 -11.39
N GLU A 123 37.18 2.67 -12.35
CA GLU A 123 35.74 2.50 -12.57
C GLU A 123 35.46 1.03 -12.93
N VAL A 124 34.43 0.46 -12.30
CA VAL A 124 33.99 -0.94 -12.46
C VAL A 124 32.48 -0.98 -12.50
N GLY A 125 31.89 -1.64 -13.51
CA GLY A 125 30.45 -1.62 -13.79
C GLY A 125 30.12 -0.75 -15.00
N GLU A 126 28.91 -0.22 -15.05
CA GLU A 126 28.52 0.77 -16.06
C GLU A 126 29.23 2.11 -15.79
N PRO A 127 29.62 2.85 -16.85
CA PRO A 127 30.23 4.16 -16.69
C PRO A 127 29.25 5.08 -15.97
N LEU A 128 29.68 5.60 -14.82
CA LEU A 128 28.90 6.51 -14.02
C LEU A 128 28.78 7.87 -14.75
N PRO A 129 27.60 8.49 -14.82
CA PRO A 129 27.45 9.77 -15.48
C PRO A 129 28.25 10.90 -14.82
N ASP A 130 28.76 11.83 -15.61
CA ASP A 130 29.57 12.97 -15.14
C ASP A 130 28.86 13.82 -14.06
N GLN A 131 27.52 13.88 -14.10
CA GLN A 131 26.69 14.56 -13.10
C GLN A 131 26.89 14.01 -11.67
N VAL A 132 27.13 12.70 -11.55
CA VAL A 132 27.39 12.05 -10.27
C VAL A 132 28.67 12.64 -9.67
N PHE A 133 29.76 12.70 -10.45
CA PHE A 133 31.06 13.19 -10.01
C PHE A 133 31.08 14.70 -9.70
N GLN A 134 30.44 15.53 -10.53
CA GLN A 134 30.40 16.97 -10.34
C GLN A 134 29.74 17.36 -9.00
N SER A 135 28.69 16.64 -8.61
CA SER A 135 27.95 16.90 -7.37
C SER A 135 28.75 16.62 -6.09
N PHE A 136 29.88 15.91 -6.18
CA PHE A 136 30.67 15.44 -5.02
C PHE A 136 31.97 16.19 -4.77
N SER A 137 32.26 17.19 -5.60
CA SER A 137 33.55 17.88 -5.65
C SER A 137 33.87 18.76 -4.43
N SER A 138 32.97 18.92 -3.45
CA SER A 138 33.09 19.95 -2.40
C SER A 138 33.17 19.48 -0.94
N ASP A 139 33.04 18.18 -0.60
CA ASP A 139 32.91 17.80 0.82
C ASP A 139 33.37 16.35 1.13
N THR A 140 34.65 16.17 1.51
CA THR A 140 35.32 14.85 1.57
C THR A 140 35.30 14.13 2.92
N ASN A 141 34.71 14.71 3.97
CA ASN A 141 34.96 14.24 5.35
C ASN A 141 33.89 13.33 5.99
N LEU A 142 32.78 13.01 5.31
CA LEU A 142 31.73 12.16 5.86
C LEU A 142 31.25 11.16 4.82
N SER A 143 30.97 9.93 5.23
CA SER A 143 30.26 8.95 4.42
C SER A 143 28.83 9.43 4.18
N LYS A 144 28.63 10.18 3.09
CA LYS A 144 27.36 10.77 2.69
C LYS A 144 26.65 9.85 1.69
N VAL A 145 25.33 9.88 1.70
CA VAL A 145 24.51 9.29 0.64
C VAL A 145 23.89 10.43 -0.15
N LYS A 146 23.97 10.38 -1.49
CA LYS A 146 23.23 11.29 -2.36
C LYS A 146 22.38 10.50 -3.34
N LEU A 147 21.30 11.13 -3.79
CA LEU A 147 20.36 10.57 -4.76
C LEU A 147 20.51 11.26 -6.10
N PHE A 148 20.39 10.49 -7.18
CA PHE A 148 20.53 10.94 -8.56
C PHE A 148 19.38 10.40 -9.40
N TRP A 149 18.98 11.19 -10.38
CA TRP A 149 18.05 10.79 -11.42
C TRP A 149 18.81 10.76 -12.73
N ILE A 150 18.95 9.58 -13.33
CA ILE A 150 19.71 9.36 -14.57
C ILE A 150 18.76 8.60 -15.51
N GLU A 151 18.52 9.12 -16.71
CA GLU A 151 17.79 8.39 -17.78
C GLU A 151 16.49 7.69 -17.33
N GLN A 152 15.68 8.34 -16.49
CA GLN A 152 14.37 7.86 -15.97
C GLN A 152 14.42 6.80 -14.86
N ASP A 153 15.61 6.49 -14.34
CA ASP A 153 15.77 5.60 -13.20
C ASP A 153 16.30 6.34 -11.96
N PHE A 154 15.94 5.81 -10.80
CA PHE A 154 16.34 6.34 -9.51
C PHE A 154 17.60 5.66 -9.01
N TYR A 155 18.63 6.45 -8.74
CA TYR A 155 19.92 5.98 -8.29
C TYR A 155 20.30 6.59 -6.94
N PHE A 156 21.01 5.83 -6.11
CA PHE A 156 21.64 6.36 -4.91
C PHE A 156 23.13 6.08 -4.94
N ALA A 157 23.93 7.07 -4.57
CA ALA A 157 25.36 6.95 -4.46
C ALA A 157 25.78 7.02 -2.99
N VAL A 158 26.59 6.07 -2.57
CA VAL A 158 27.22 6.08 -1.25
C VAL A 158 28.66 6.55 -1.42
N LEU A 159 29.02 7.64 -0.74
CA LEU A 159 30.42 8.03 -0.56
C LEU A 159 30.97 7.35 0.68
N ASN A 160 32.18 6.85 0.57
CA ASN A 160 32.93 6.39 1.72
C ASN A 160 34.37 6.95 1.64
N PRO A 161 34.82 7.77 2.60
CA PRO A 161 36.20 8.18 2.67
C PRO A 161 37.08 6.96 3.01
N VAL A 162 38.05 6.68 2.14
CA VAL A 162 39.06 5.65 2.35
C VAL A 162 40.29 6.33 2.93
N ILE A 163 40.51 6.14 4.22
CA ILE A 163 41.67 6.69 4.95
C ILE A 163 42.76 5.62 4.95
N ASN A 164 43.87 5.88 4.27
CA ASN A 164 45.08 5.07 4.39
C ASN A 164 46.28 5.95 4.74
N SER A 165 47.29 5.34 5.37
CA SER A 165 48.43 5.92 6.11
C SER A 165 49.22 7.11 5.51
N LYS A 166 48.91 7.56 4.27
CA LYS A 166 49.51 8.77 3.67
C LYS A 166 48.57 9.68 2.86
N LYS A 167 47.32 9.31 2.51
CA LYS A 167 46.35 10.16 1.76
C LYS A 167 44.88 9.71 1.97
N VAL A 168 43.93 10.66 1.88
CA VAL A 168 42.47 10.41 1.86
C VAL A 168 42.00 10.32 0.40
N GLY A 169 41.31 9.24 0.02
CA GLY A 169 40.61 9.11 -1.26
C GLY A 169 39.14 8.75 -1.05
N THR A 170 38.31 8.85 -2.08
CA THR A 170 36.84 8.69 -1.95
C THR A 170 36.34 7.60 -2.89
N SER A 171 35.66 6.59 -2.36
CA SER A 171 34.95 5.61 -3.18
C SER A 171 33.49 6.04 -3.34
N ILE A 172 33.00 6.06 -4.59
CA ILE A 172 31.61 6.29 -4.96
C ILE A 172 31.05 4.95 -5.43
N VAL A 173 29.95 4.50 -4.82
CA VAL A 173 29.22 3.31 -5.28
C VAL A 173 27.81 3.74 -5.67
N LEU A 174 27.44 3.59 -6.94
CA LEU A 174 26.12 3.90 -7.47
C LEU A 174 25.26 2.64 -7.52
N PHE A 175 24.06 2.74 -6.97
CA PHE A 175 23.09 1.68 -6.92
C PHE A 175 21.83 2.09 -7.67
N GLN A 176 21.30 1.17 -8.48
CA GLN A 176 19.99 1.31 -9.11
C GLN A 176 18.94 0.83 -8.12
N PHE A 177 17.88 1.62 -7.95
CA PHE A 177 16.80 1.24 -7.06
C PHE A 177 15.93 0.16 -7.73
N PRO A 178 15.87 -1.07 -7.18
CA PRO A 178 15.18 -2.15 -7.86
C PRO A 178 13.66 -1.93 -7.78
N GLN A 179 13.02 -1.76 -8.93
CA GLN A 179 11.57 -1.87 -9.14
C GLN A 179 10.74 -0.80 -8.40
N ILE A 180 10.67 0.41 -8.95
CA ILE A 180 9.62 1.41 -8.61
C ILE A 180 8.21 0.77 -8.76
N GLU A 181 8.04 -0.20 -9.67
CA GLU A 181 6.83 -1.04 -9.77
C GLU A 181 6.45 -1.81 -8.49
N ARG A 182 7.39 -2.13 -7.60
CA ARG A 182 7.07 -2.76 -6.31
C ARG A 182 6.57 -1.75 -5.28
N LEU A 183 7.05 -0.50 -5.31
CA LEU A 183 6.38 0.59 -4.61
C LEU A 183 4.94 0.71 -5.11
N HIS A 184 4.70 0.69 -6.43
CA HIS A 184 3.36 0.61 -7.03
C HIS A 184 2.52 -0.61 -6.61
N LYS A 185 3.12 -1.74 -6.19
CA LYS A 185 2.39 -2.91 -5.66
C LYS A 185 2.14 -2.85 -4.15
N CYS A 186 3.05 -2.24 -3.38
CA CYS A 186 2.90 -2.02 -1.94
C CYS A 186 1.91 -0.88 -1.63
N THR A 187 1.81 0.10 -2.53
CA THR A 187 0.80 1.15 -2.49
C THR A 187 -0.23 0.85 -3.57
N ARG A 188 -1.42 0.35 -3.22
CA ARG A 188 -2.53 0.25 -4.19
C ARG A 188 -2.87 1.66 -4.71
N PHE A 189 -2.24 2.09 -5.80
CA PHE A 189 -2.52 3.34 -6.50
C PHE A 189 -3.74 3.16 -7.42
N SER A 190 -4.90 2.82 -6.84
CA SER A 190 -6.16 2.81 -7.60
C SER A 190 -6.98 4.10 -7.42
N LYS A 191 -6.49 5.07 -6.62
CA LYS A 191 -7.20 6.31 -6.29
C LYS A 191 -6.38 7.61 -6.33
N VAL A 192 -5.04 7.55 -6.47
CA VAL A 192 -4.17 8.75 -6.47
C VAL A 192 -3.79 9.11 -7.90
N CYS A 193 -3.87 10.40 -8.26
CA CYS A 193 -3.49 10.88 -9.59
C CYS A 193 -1.98 11.08 -9.71
N HIS A 194 -1.33 11.62 -8.68
CA HIS A 194 0.09 11.93 -8.69
C HIS A 194 0.73 11.57 -7.33
N ALA A 195 1.90 10.95 -7.36
CA ALA A 195 2.74 10.72 -6.20
C ALA A 195 4.04 11.47 -6.42
N ILE A 196 4.44 12.34 -5.49
CA ILE A 196 5.58 13.24 -5.64
C ILE A 196 6.48 13.09 -4.42
N LEU A 197 7.77 12.83 -4.63
CA LEU A 197 8.78 12.88 -3.59
C LEU A 197 9.49 14.24 -3.67
N GLY A 198 9.35 15.05 -2.62
CA GLY A 198 10.04 16.31 -2.48
C GLY A 198 11.32 16.14 -1.66
N ILE A 199 12.46 16.58 -2.20
CA ILE A 199 13.77 16.47 -1.54
C ILE A 199 14.41 17.85 -1.47
N ARG A 200 14.95 18.22 -0.30
CA ARG A 200 15.74 19.46 -0.16
C ARG A 200 17.23 19.13 -0.17
N GLN A 201 17.91 19.56 -1.24
CA GLN A 201 19.36 19.44 -1.35
C GLN A 201 20.09 20.53 -0.53
N PRO A 202 21.36 20.31 -0.13
CA PRO A 202 22.13 21.24 0.70
C PRO A 202 22.25 22.67 0.14
N GLU A 203 22.14 22.84 -1.17
CA GLU A 203 22.22 24.14 -1.85
C GLU A 203 20.87 24.89 -1.94
N LYS A 204 19.84 24.45 -1.21
CA LYS A 204 18.45 24.96 -1.26
C LYS A 204 17.73 24.77 -2.60
N THR A 205 18.25 23.92 -3.49
CA THR A 205 17.52 23.44 -4.67
C THR A 205 16.53 22.36 -4.24
N GLU A 206 15.24 22.66 -4.38
CA GLU A 206 14.14 21.71 -4.15
C GLU A 206 13.96 20.88 -5.41
N ALA A 207 14.12 19.57 -5.29
CA ALA A 207 13.83 18.63 -6.37
C ALA A 207 12.48 17.95 -6.09
N PHE A 208 11.58 18.04 -7.05
CA PHE A 208 10.27 17.39 -7.00
C PHE A 208 10.26 16.23 -7.99
N LEU A 209 9.98 15.04 -7.49
CA LEU A 209 10.14 13.80 -8.24
C LEU A 209 8.79 13.09 -8.36
N PRO A 210 8.12 13.14 -9.52
CA PRO A 210 6.92 12.34 -9.73
C PRO A 210 7.28 10.85 -9.77
N LEU A 211 6.65 10.05 -8.90
CA LEU A 211 6.77 8.60 -8.80
C LEU A 211 5.74 7.87 -9.70
N GLY A 212 5.18 8.56 -10.71
CA GLY A 212 4.09 8.11 -11.57
C GLY A 212 4.47 8.02 -13.06
N ASN A 213 3.50 7.65 -13.90
CA ASN A 213 3.70 7.30 -15.32
C ASN A 213 4.33 8.47 -16.13
N PRO A 214 5.52 8.30 -16.77
CA PRO A 214 6.34 9.37 -17.35
C PRO A 214 5.76 10.08 -18.60
N HIS A 215 4.52 9.81 -18.98
CA HIS A 215 3.86 10.38 -20.16
C HIS A 215 2.62 11.25 -19.84
N SER A 216 2.44 11.66 -18.59
CA SER A 216 1.36 12.57 -18.20
C SER A 216 1.84 14.03 -18.35
N THR A 217 1.31 14.76 -19.34
CA THR A 217 1.48 16.21 -19.48
C THR A 217 0.78 17.02 -18.36
N SER A 218 0.29 16.35 -17.31
CA SER A 218 -0.40 16.93 -16.15
C SER A 218 0.49 17.17 -14.93
N ASP A 219 1.74 16.69 -14.92
CA ASP A 219 2.65 16.87 -13.78
C ASP A 219 3.27 18.29 -13.73
N ASP A 220 3.40 18.99 -14.86
CA ASP A 220 4.03 20.32 -14.92
C ASP A 220 3.23 21.42 -14.20
N LEU A 221 1.89 21.36 -14.18
CA LEU A 221 1.05 22.36 -13.51
C LEU A 221 1.05 22.21 -11.98
N LEU A 222 1.09 20.97 -11.46
CA LEU A 222 1.15 20.72 -10.02
C LEU A 222 2.48 21.21 -9.43
N LEU A 223 3.59 20.96 -10.12
CA LEU A 223 4.94 21.31 -9.66
C LEU A 223 5.19 22.82 -9.54
N ILE A 224 4.35 23.64 -10.17
CA ILE A 224 4.42 25.10 -10.13
C ILE A 224 3.63 25.68 -8.93
N ASP A 225 2.68 24.92 -8.35
CA ASP A 225 1.80 25.43 -7.29
C ASP A 225 2.55 25.64 -5.96
N PRO A 226 2.43 26.82 -5.31
CA PRO A 226 3.09 27.13 -4.04
C PRO A 226 2.78 26.16 -2.90
N SER A 227 1.61 25.51 -2.94
CA SER A 227 1.14 24.62 -1.90
C SER A 227 1.98 23.34 -1.78
N ILE A 228 2.64 22.91 -2.87
CA ILE A 228 3.57 21.76 -2.82
C ILE A 228 4.82 22.13 -2.01
N LYS A 229 5.36 23.34 -2.21
CA LYS A 229 6.49 23.84 -1.41
C LYS A 229 6.16 23.89 0.08
N ILE A 230 4.97 24.38 0.41
CA ILE A 230 4.48 24.43 1.79
C ILE A 230 4.35 23.02 2.39
N ALA A 231 3.79 22.07 1.65
CA ALA A 231 3.66 20.68 2.09
C ALA A 231 5.04 20.03 2.33
N ILE A 232 6.03 20.29 1.48
CA ILE A 232 7.40 19.78 1.65
C ILE A 232 8.08 20.43 2.85
N ASP A 233 8.00 21.76 3.00
CA ASP A 233 8.60 22.46 4.13
C ASP A 233 8.07 21.92 5.47
N LYS A 234 6.76 21.68 5.52
CA LYS A 234 6.11 21.04 6.68
C LYS A 234 6.59 19.60 6.87
N SER A 235 6.68 18.82 5.79
CA SER A 235 7.21 17.46 5.86
C SER A 235 8.66 17.41 6.34
N ILE A 236 9.53 18.32 5.90
CA ILE A 236 10.93 18.40 6.34
C ILE A 236 11.02 18.75 7.83
N ARG A 237 10.08 19.54 8.36
CA ARG A 237 9.94 19.82 9.80
C ARG A 237 9.36 18.65 10.60
N GLY A 238 9.05 17.53 9.95
CA GLY A 238 8.48 16.33 10.56
C GLY A 238 6.96 16.32 10.64
N GLU A 239 6.26 17.27 10.01
CA GLU A 239 4.80 17.34 10.05
C GLU A 239 4.17 16.41 9.01
N THR A 240 3.10 15.71 9.39
CA THR A 240 2.20 14.99 8.48
C THR A 240 0.88 15.74 8.41
N GLY A 241 0.35 15.94 7.20
CA GLY A 241 -0.87 16.72 7.04
C GLY A 241 -1.47 16.62 5.65
N ALA A 242 -2.53 17.38 5.42
CA ALA A 242 -3.13 17.52 4.11
C ALA A 242 -3.54 18.96 3.85
N LEU A 243 -3.55 19.34 2.58
CA LEU A 243 -3.92 20.68 2.13
C LEU A 243 -4.59 20.64 0.76
N TRP A 244 -5.35 21.68 0.47
CA TRP A 244 -5.99 21.90 -0.82
C TRP A 244 -5.16 22.83 -1.68
N CYS A 245 -4.81 22.37 -2.88
CA CYS A 245 -4.22 23.19 -3.92
C CYS A 245 -5.30 24.09 -4.52
N LYS A 246 -5.11 25.41 -4.43
CA LYS A 246 -6.14 26.40 -4.82
C LYS A 246 -6.28 26.53 -6.33
N GLU A 247 -5.21 26.35 -7.09
CA GLU A 247 -5.20 26.61 -8.53
C GLU A 247 -5.51 25.36 -9.36
N CYS A 248 -5.06 24.18 -8.91
CA CYS A 248 -5.23 22.93 -9.67
C CYS A 248 -6.37 22.02 -9.15
N ASP A 249 -7.09 22.42 -8.11
CA ASP A 249 -8.22 21.69 -7.50
C ASP A 249 -7.85 20.23 -7.07
N TYR A 250 -6.62 20.07 -6.55
CA TYR A 250 -6.09 18.82 -5.99
C TYR A 250 -6.07 18.84 -4.46
N PHE A 251 -6.42 17.70 -3.86
CA PHE A 251 -6.17 17.44 -2.44
C PHE A 251 -4.83 16.72 -2.28
N ILE A 252 -3.94 17.32 -1.50
CA ILE A 252 -2.55 16.86 -1.31
C ILE A 252 -2.39 16.42 0.14
N ALA A 253 -2.09 15.15 0.35
CA ALA A 253 -1.62 14.64 1.63
C ALA A 253 -0.08 14.54 1.60
N TYR A 254 0.59 14.85 2.70
CA TYR A 254 2.05 14.86 2.81
C TYR A 254 2.52 14.21 4.11
N SER A 255 3.69 13.57 4.09
CA SER A 255 4.31 12.92 5.24
C SER A 255 5.85 12.89 5.11
N PRO A 256 6.61 13.02 6.22
CA PRO A 256 8.07 13.06 6.20
C PRO A 256 8.72 11.76 5.70
N VAL A 257 9.82 11.91 4.95
CA VAL A 257 10.77 10.84 4.60
C VAL A 257 12.16 11.29 5.08
N PRO A 258 12.51 11.04 6.36
CA PRO A 258 13.71 11.59 6.98
C PRO A 258 15.02 11.19 6.30
N THR A 259 15.10 9.98 5.74
CA THR A 259 16.34 9.46 5.12
C THR A 259 16.84 10.33 3.98
N VAL A 260 15.97 11.10 3.33
CA VAL A 260 16.31 11.97 2.19
C VAL A 260 16.15 13.45 2.51
N ASN A 261 15.91 13.83 3.77
CA ASN A 261 15.59 15.21 4.14
C ASN A 261 14.46 15.79 3.27
N GLY A 262 13.35 15.03 3.18
CA GLY A 262 12.27 15.29 2.24
C GLY A 262 10.91 14.78 2.74
N GLY A 263 9.91 14.84 1.86
CA GLY A 263 8.55 14.41 2.14
C GLY A 263 7.90 13.72 0.95
N LEU A 264 7.05 12.74 1.22
CA LEU A 264 6.21 12.09 0.22
C LEU A 264 4.86 12.78 0.18
N LEU A 265 4.42 13.16 -1.02
CA LEU A 265 3.14 13.79 -1.28
C LEU A 265 2.30 12.92 -2.19
N LEU A 266 1.03 12.71 -1.82
CA LEU A 266 0.03 12.05 -2.65
C LEU A 266 -1.06 13.06 -3.00
N ALA A 267 -1.26 13.29 -4.29
CA ALA A 267 -2.25 14.22 -4.80
C ALA A 267 -3.37 13.50 -5.57
N THR A 268 -4.61 13.87 -5.28
CA THR A 268 -5.80 13.37 -5.98
C THR A 268 -6.77 14.49 -6.29
N GLY A 269 -7.37 14.44 -7.49
CA GLY A 269 -8.38 15.41 -7.89
C GLY A 269 -9.71 15.20 -7.15
N LYS A 270 -10.48 16.27 -6.99
CA LYS A 270 -11.78 16.32 -6.30
C LYS A 270 -12.75 15.20 -6.69
N ILE A 271 -12.91 14.98 -7.99
CA ILE A 271 -13.88 14.04 -8.56
C ILE A 271 -13.52 12.60 -8.19
N LYS A 272 -12.22 12.25 -8.23
CA LYS A 272 -11.75 10.91 -7.85
C LYS A 272 -11.78 10.69 -6.35
N LEU A 273 -11.42 11.70 -5.55
CA LEU A 273 -11.46 11.63 -4.08
C LEU A 273 -12.88 11.33 -3.58
N TYR A 274 -13.88 11.97 -4.17
CA TYR A 274 -15.28 11.84 -3.75
C TYR A 274 -16.11 10.89 -4.65
N ALA A 275 -15.49 10.11 -5.54
CA ALA A 275 -16.20 9.19 -6.44
C ALA A 275 -17.08 8.16 -5.68
N SER A 276 -16.65 7.76 -4.48
CA SER A 276 -17.41 6.90 -3.56
C SER A 276 -18.72 7.56 -3.11
N ILE A 277 -18.68 8.86 -2.81
CA ILE A 277 -19.84 9.67 -2.45
C ILE A 277 -20.81 9.74 -3.62
N TYR A 278 -20.33 10.07 -4.83
CA TYR A 278 -21.17 10.11 -6.03
C TYR A 278 -21.88 8.78 -6.30
N ARG A 279 -21.17 7.66 -6.18
CA ARG A 279 -21.73 6.32 -6.43
C ARG A 279 -22.80 5.94 -5.40
N GLN A 280 -22.58 6.25 -4.12
CA GLN A 280 -23.58 6.03 -3.08
C GLN A 280 -24.78 6.99 -3.23
N PHE A 281 -24.55 8.23 -3.63
CA PHE A 281 -25.62 9.19 -3.91
C PHE A 281 -26.52 8.70 -5.05
N ILE A 282 -25.94 8.19 -6.15
CA ILE A 282 -26.70 7.57 -7.26
C ILE A 282 -27.52 6.37 -6.78
N THR A 283 -26.94 5.55 -5.90
CA THR A 283 -27.62 4.35 -5.37
C THR A 283 -28.82 4.72 -4.47
N VAL A 284 -28.63 5.71 -3.58
CA VAL A 284 -29.70 6.22 -2.71
C VAL A 284 -30.77 6.94 -3.52
N SER A 285 -30.37 7.72 -4.53
CA SER A 285 -31.29 8.38 -5.47
C SER A 285 -32.14 7.35 -6.23
N GLY A 286 -31.50 6.26 -6.69
CA GLY A 286 -32.19 5.14 -7.34
C GLY A 286 -33.19 4.44 -6.41
N ALA A 287 -32.84 4.23 -5.15
CA ALA A 287 -33.75 3.64 -4.15
C ALA A 287 -34.97 4.52 -3.85
N ILE A 288 -34.79 5.84 -3.78
CA ILE A 288 -35.88 6.81 -3.60
C ILE A 288 -36.82 6.81 -4.81
N VAL A 289 -36.28 6.76 -6.04
CA VAL A 289 -37.08 6.65 -7.28
C VAL A 289 -37.88 5.34 -7.32
N ILE A 290 -37.30 4.23 -6.87
CA ILE A 290 -37.99 2.93 -6.78
C ILE A 290 -39.11 2.96 -5.72
N LEU A 291 -38.89 3.59 -4.56
CA LEU A 291 -39.92 3.76 -3.51
C LEU A 291 -41.10 4.62 -3.99
N ILE A 292 -40.82 5.69 -4.74
CA ILE A 292 -41.85 6.53 -5.39
C ILE A 292 -42.59 5.73 -6.49
N GLY A 293 -41.87 4.90 -7.25
CA GLY A 293 -42.44 3.99 -8.25
C GLY A 293 -43.35 2.92 -7.65
N LEU A 294 -42.97 2.32 -6.52
CA LEU A 294 -43.80 1.32 -5.82
C LEU A 294 -45.09 1.94 -5.26
N GLY A 295 -45.03 3.19 -4.77
CA GLY A 295 -46.22 3.94 -4.32
C GLY A 295 -47.21 4.25 -5.45
N THR A 296 -46.73 4.53 -6.66
CA THR A 296 -47.60 4.78 -7.84
C THR A 296 -48.18 3.49 -8.42
N THR A 297 -47.43 2.38 -8.38
CA THR A 297 -47.88 1.06 -8.85
C THR A 297 -48.99 0.47 -7.96
N GLY A 298 -48.94 0.73 -6.65
CA GLY A 298 -49.99 0.31 -5.71
C GLY A 298 -51.35 0.95 -5.98
N ILE A 299 -51.39 2.18 -6.50
CA ILE A 299 -52.63 2.88 -6.87
C ILE A 299 -53.26 2.27 -8.14
N VAL A 300 -52.45 1.77 -9.07
CA VAL A 300 -52.90 1.13 -10.32
C VAL A 300 -53.47 -0.27 -10.06
N LEU A 301 -52.90 -1.01 -9.10
CA LEU A 301 -53.37 -2.36 -8.75
C LEU A 301 -54.73 -2.37 -8.04
N ILE A 302 -55.12 -1.27 -7.39
CA ILE A 302 -56.43 -1.11 -6.75
C ILE A 302 -57.56 -0.86 -7.79
N LEU A 303 -57.23 -0.34 -8.99
CA LEU A 303 -58.21 0.01 -10.02
C LEU A 303 -58.45 -1.09 -11.07
N ARG A 304 -57.61 -2.13 -11.11
CA ARG A 304 -57.64 -3.21 -12.12
C ARG A 304 -58.78 -4.25 -12.01
N PRO A 305 -59.41 -4.52 -10.84
CA PRO A 305 -60.46 -5.55 -10.76
C PRO A 305 -61.81 -5.15 -11.40
N LEU A 306 -61.98 -3.92 -11.86
CA LEU A 306 -63.23 -3.42 -12.43
C LEU A 306 -63.42 -3.71 -13.93
N THR A 307 -62.40 -4.23 -14.63
CA THR A 307 -62.44 -4.44 -16.09
C THR A 307 -62.54 -5.91 -16.53
N ASP A 308 -62.29 -6.88 -15.66
CA ASP A 308 -62.18 -8.30 -16.05
C ASP A 308 -63.50 -9.10 -15.90
N GLN A 309 -64.58 -8.47 -15.43
CA GLN A 309 -65.87 -9.16 -15.20
C GLN A 309 -66.85 -9.19 -16.40
N MET A 310 -66.43 -8.82 -17.62
CA MET A 310 -67.34 -8.67 -18.78
C MET A 310 -67.13 -9.63 -19.97
N GLN A 311 -66.20 -10.60 -19.96
CA GLN A 311 -65.85 -11.34 -21.20
C GLN A 311 -65.99 -12.87 -21.22
N THR A 312 -66.48 -13.52 -20.17
CA THR A 312 -66.28 -14.98 -20.03
C THR A 312 -67.53 -15.86 -20.22
N GLU A 313 -68.56 -15.42 -20.95
CA GLU A 313 -69.78 -16.23 -21.13
C GLU A 313 -70.23 -16.46 -22.59
N ILE A 314 -69.49 -15.97 -23.59
CA ILE A 314 -69.92 -16.03 -25.01
C ILE A 314 -69.20 -17.11 -25.84
N ILE A 315 -68.11 -17.72 -25.38
CA ILE A 315 -67.21 -18.51 -26.24
C ILE A 315 -67.54 -20.02 -26.33
N GLU A 316 -68.27 -20.59 -25.38
CA GLU A 316 -68.34 -22.07 -25.28
C GLU A 316 -69.39 -22.75 -26.20
N ARG A 317 -70.36 -22.03 -26.77
CA ARG A 317 -71.40 -22.66 -27.60
C ARG A 317 -71.09 -22.77 -29.11
N GLN A 318 -70.03 -22.12 -29.61
CA GLN A 318 -69.64 -22.12 -31.04
C GLN A 318 -68.61 -23.20 -31.44
N LYS A 319 -67.97 -23.88 -30.48
CA LYS A 319 -66.83 -24.78 -30.76
C LYS A 319 -67.19 -26.19 -31.25
N ALA A 320 -68.42 -26.67 -31.07
CA ALA A 320 -68.77 -28.06 -31.37
C ALA A 320 -69.20 -28.31 -32.83
N GLU A 321 -69.64 -27.30 -33.56
CA GLU A 321 -70.19 -27.47 -34.93
C GLU A 321 -69.16 -27.18 -36.05
N ILE A 322 -68.10 -26.44 -35.73
CA ILE A 322 -66.98 -26.12 -36.65
C ILE A 322 -66.01 -27.29 -36.79
N ALA A 323 -65.90 -28.17 -35.78
CA ALA A 323 -64.91 -29.24 -35.72
C ALA A 323 -65.05 -30.30 -36.84
N LEU A 324 -66.28 -30.66 -37.25
CA LEU A 324 -66.50 -31.75 -38.21
C LEU A 324 -66.30 -31.34 -39.68
N ARG A 325 -66.49 -30.06 -40.03
CA ARG A 325 -66.13 -29.53 -41.36
C ARG A 325 -64.63 -29.25 -41.47
N HIS A 326 -64.00 -28.83 -40.37
CA HIS A 326 -62.56 -28.62 -40.32
C HIS A 326 -61.78 -29.92 -40.54
N GLU A 327 -62.26 -31.08 -40.09
CA GLU A 327 -61.54 -32.36 -40.19
C GLU A 327 -61.39 -32.86 -41.65
N LYS A 328 -62.43 -32.71 -42.48
CA LYS A 328 -62.40 -33.16 -43.88
C LYS A 328 -61.53 -32.26 -44.77
N ASP A 329 -61.61 -30.94 -44.55
CA ASP A 329 -60.77 -29.95 -45.24
C ASP A 329 -59.31 -30.03 -44.76
N PHE A 330 -59.11 -30.32 -43.47
CA PHE A 330 -57.80 -30.59 -42.88
C PHE A 330 -57.13 -31.81 -43.51
N ASN A 331 -57.82 -32.94 -43.69
CA ASN A 331 -57.21 -34.15 -44.26
C ASN A 331 -56.81 -34.00 -45.75
N GLN A 332 -57.62 -33.32 -46.57
CA GLN A 332 -57.26 -33.03 -47.95
C GLN A 332 -56.10 -32.03 -48.02
N THR A 333 -56.14 -30.98 -47.19
CA THR A 333 -55.03 -30.04 -47.05
C THR A 333 -53.77 -30.77 -46.58
N LEU A 334 -53.88 -31.73 -45.65
CA LEU A 334 -52.73 -32.49 -45.14
C LEU A 334 -52.10 -33.39 -46.20
N PHE A 335 -52.89 -33.97 -47.10
CA PHE A 335 -52.40 -34.81 -48.20
C PHE A 335 -51.66 -33.96 -49.24
N HIS A 336 -52.26 -32.86 -49.71
CA HIS A 336 -51.70 -31.99 -50.75
C HIS A 336 -50.57 -31.08 -50.24
N ALA A 337 -50.64 -30.59 -49.00
CA ALA A 337 -49.60 -29.78 -48.39
C ALA A 337 -48.42 -30.61 -47.84
N ASN A 338 -48.47 -31.95 -47.92
CA ASN A 338 -47.36 -32.77 -47.45
C ASN A 338 -46.12 -32.58 -48.35
N PRO A 339 -44.97 -32.17 -47.79
CA PRO A 339 -43.74 -32.01 -48.56
C PRO A 339 -43.10 -33.35 -48.98
N ALA A 340 -43.55 -34.49 -48.44
CA ALA A 340 -43.18 -35.80 -48.94
C ALA A 340 -44.03 -36.17 -50.17
N PHE A 341 -43.50 -37.02 -51.05
CA PHE A 341 -44.28 -37.64 -52.10
C PHE A 341 -45.29 -38.59 -51.49
N LEU A 342 -46.58 -38.41 -51.75
CA LEU A 342 -47.62 -39.33 -51.30
C LEU A 342 -48.31 -39.93 -52.52
N ILE A 343 -48.45 -41.25 -52.50
CA ILE A 343 -49.12 -42.01 -53.55
C ILE A 343 -50.00 -43.08 -52.92
N VAL A 344 -51.22 -43.21 -53.44
CA VAL A 344 -52.14 -44.31 -53.13
C VAL A 344 -52.30 -45.13 -54.39
N LEU A 345 -52.06 -46.44 -54.30
CA LEU A 345 -52.29 -47.39 -55.39
C LEU A 345 -53.48 -48.29 -55.06
N ASP A 346 -54.27 -48.65 -56.07
CA ASP A 346 -55.31 -49.67 -55.94
C ASP A 346 -54.72 -51.10 -55.84
N PRO A 347 -55.53 -52.15 -55.60
CA PRO A 347 -55.06 -53.54 -55.57
C PRO A 347 -54.38 -54.04 -56.83
N GLU A 348 -54.65 -53.42 -57.97
CA GLU A 348 -54.02 -53.73 -59.24
C GLU A 348 -52.72 -52.94 -59.48
N GLY A 349 -52.27 -52.13 -58.52
CA GLY A 349 -51.02 -51.36 -58.59
C GLY A 349 -51.11 -50.06 -59.40
N LYS A 350 -52.34 -49.60 -59.70
CA LYS A 350 -52.58 -48.36 -60.44
C LYS A 350 -52.76 -47.17 -59.51
N VAL A 351 -52.35 -45.99 -59.96
CA VAL A 351 -52.41 -44.77 -59.15
C VAL A 351 -53.86 -44.35 -58.91
N LYS A 352 -54.27 -44.26 -57.64
CA LYS A 352 -55.59 -43.78 -57.21
C LYS A 352 -55.53 -42.32 -56.77
N LEU A 353 -54.49 -41.93 -56.03
CA LEU A 353 -54.22 -40.55 -55.60
C LEU A 353 -52.72 -40.28 -55.60
N MET A 354 -52.34 -39.05 -55.91
CA MET A 354 -50.98 -38.56 -55.81
C MET A 354 -51.02 -37.09 -55.37
N ASN A 355 -50.17 -36.70 -54.41
CA ASN A 355 -50.19 -35.33 -53.91
C ASN A 355 -49.46 -34.34 -54.83
N ASP A 356 -49.77 -33.05 -54.66
CA ASP A 356 -49.25 -31.98 -55.51
C ASP A 356 -47.72 -31.92 -55.52
N THR A 357 -47.08 -32.20 -54.38
CA THR A 357 -45.62 -32.24 -54.26
C THR A 357 -44.98 -33.27 -55.19
N MET A 358 -45.53 -34.49 -55.25
CA MET A 358 -45.03 -35.53 -56.14
C MET A 358 -45.34 -35.24 -57.60
N LEU A 359 -46.54 -34.73 -57.90
CA LEU A 359 -46.95 -34.34 -59.25
C LEU A 359 -46.04 -33.26 -59.84
N ASN A 360 -45.79 -32.19 -59.07
CA ASN A 360 -44.89 -31.10 -59.46
C ASN A 360 -43.44 -31.58 -59.63
N ALA A 361 -42.94 -32.42 -58.71
CA ALA A 361 -41.58 -32.92 -58.78
C ALA A 361 -41.36 -33.86 -59.98
N LEU A 362 -42.34 -34.70 -60.32
CA LEU A 362 -42.21 -35.64 -61.45
C LEU A 362 -42.62 -35.01 -62.79
N GLY A 363 -43.32 -33.88 -62.76
CA GLY A 363 -43.76 -33.11 -63.93
C GLY A 363 -45.06 -33.61 -64.57
N TYR A 364 -45.92 -34.30 -63.82
CA TYR A 364 -47.20 -34.86 -64.28
C TYR A 364 -48.40 -34.16 -63.61
N THR A 365 -49.58 -34.21 -64.23
CA THR A 365 -50.85 -33.80 -63.58
C THR A 365 -51.61 -35.00 -63.02
N LEU A 366 -52.50 -34.80 -62.04
CA LEU A 366 -53.25 -35.91 -61.42
C LEU A 366 -54.09 -36.68 -62.45
N GLU A 367 -54.73 -35.97 -63.38
CA GLU A 367 -55.54 -36.55 -64.46
C GLU A 367 -54.72 -37.42 -65.42
N GLU A 368 -53.44 -37.11 -65.63
CA GLU A 368 -52.53 -37.89 -66.49
C GLU A 368 -52.12 -39.23 -65.85
N VAL A 369 -52.10 -39.31 -64.51
CA VAL A 369 -51.48 -40.44 -63.79
C VAL A 369 -52.51 -41.34 -63.12
N VAL A 370 -53.70 -40.85 -62.78
CA VAL A 370 -54.75 -41.69 -62.17
C VAL A 370 -55.14 -42.83 -63.12
N GLY A 371 -55.13 -44.06 -62.60
CA GLY A 371 -55.41 -45.29 -63.36
C GLY A 371 -54.21 -45.84 -64.13
N THR A 372 -53.06 -45.16 -64.16
CA THR A 372 -51.82 -45.68 -64.76
C THR A 372 -51.09 -46.64 -63.82
N ASP A 373 -50.37 -47.61 -64.37
CA ASP A 373 -49.55 -48.55 -63.61
C ASP A 373 -48.27 -47.85 -63.11
N TYR A 374 -48.01 -47.91 -61.80
CA TYR A 374 -46.90 -47.23 -61.17
C TYR A 374 -45.52 -47.74 -61.63
N LEU A 375 -45.36 -49.07 -61.72
CA LEU A 375 -44.11 -49.71 -62.14
C LEU A 375 -43.84 -49.49 -63.63
N ALA A 376 -44.88 -49.42 -64.45
CA ALA A 376 -44.78 -49.12 -65.87
C ALA A 376 -44.26 -47.69 -66.10
N THR A 377 -44.79 -46.74 -65.33
CA THR A 377 -44.68 -45.30 -65.60
C THR A 377 -43.50 -44.64 -64.89
N PHE A 378 -43.28 -44.94 -63.60
CA PHE A 378 -42.35 -44.18 -62.75
C PHE A 378 -41.05 -44.92 -62.43
N VAL A 379 -40.93 -46.21 -62.77
CA VAL A 379 -39.74 -47.03 -62.45
C VAL A 379 -38.87 -47.24 -63.71
N PRO A 380 -37.56 -46.92 -63.67
CA PRO A 380 -36.65 -47.16 -64.78
C PRO A 380 -36.50 -48.66 -65.11
N ARG A 381 -36.37 -49.01 -66.40
CA ARG A 381 -36.35 -50.41 -66.90
C ARG A 381 -35.49 -51.39 -66.10
N HIS A 382 -34.28 -51.01 -65.67
CA HIS A 382 -33.38 -51.89 -64.90
C HIS A 382 -33.85 -52.28 -63.48
N ASN A 383 -34.84 -51.58 -62.91
CA ASN A 383 -35.35 -51.85 -61.56
C ASN A 383 -36.74 -52.54 -61.57
N LYS A 384 -37.35 -52.75 -62.75
CA LYS A 384 -38.72 -53.28 -62.87
C LYS A 384 -38.85 -54.74 -62.43
N ASP A 385 -37.77 -55.52 -62.49
CA ASP A 385 -37.80 -56.95 -62.17
C ASP A 385 -37.73 -57.23 -60.66
N ALA A 386 -37.20 -56.29 -59.87
CA ALA A 386 -36.98 -56.48 -58.42
C ALA A 386 -38.14 -55.97 -57.54
N LEU A 387 -38.90 -54.99 -58.03
CA LEU A 387 -39.92 -54.28 -57.25
C LEU A 387 -41.25 -55.03 -57.01
N PRO A 388 -41.78 -55.86 -57.93
CA PRO A 388 -43.03 -56.61 -57.69
C PRO A 388 -42.97 -57.49 -56.43
N TRP A 389 -41.81 -58.13 -56.18
CA TRP A 389 -41.58 -58.92 -54.98
C TRP A 389 -41.65 -58.10 -53.68
N VAL A 390 -41.24 -56.82 -53.72
CA VAL A 390 -41.34 -55.91 -52.57
C VAL A 390 -42.80 -55.61 -52.23
N PHE A 391 -43.66 -55.41 -53.25
CA PHE A 391 -45.10 -55.22 -53.06
C PHE A 391 -45.79 -56.47 -52.49
N GLU A 392 -45.49 -57.67 -53.00
CA GLU A 392 -46.01 -58.93 -52.44
C GLU A 392 -45.58 -59.13 -50.97
N LEU A 393 -44.33 -58.81 -50.65
CA LEU A 393 -43.81 -58.90 -49.29
C LEU A 393 -44.55 -57.95 -48.33
N MET A 394 -44.84 -56.71 -48.76
CA MET A 394 -45.58 -55.73 -47.96
C MET A 394 -47.04 -56.15 -47.70
N ILE A 395 -47.69 -56.80 -48.67
CA ILE A 395 -49.06 -57.30 -48.53
C ILE A 395 -49.09 -58.50 -47.59
N HIS A 396 -48.22 -59.51 -47.78
CA HIS A 396 -48.25 -60.74 -46.98
C HIS A 396 -47.71 -60.58 -45.55
N ARG A 397 -46.73 -59.70 -45.32
CA ARG A 397 -46.09 -59.53 -44.00
C ARG A 397 -46.72 -58.43 -43.17
N GLN A 398 -47.61 -57.61 -43.74
CA GLN A 398 -48.27 -56.46 -43.09
C GLN A 398 -47.32 -55.52 -42.32
N LEU A 399 -46.06 -55.43 -42.75
CA LEU A 399 -45.04 -54.57 -42.13
C LEU A 399 -44.65 -53.47 -43.11
N PRO A 400 -44.44 -52.22 -42.63
CA PRO A 400 -43.95 -51.16 -43.48
C PRO A 400 -42.51 -51.45 -43.92
N ILE A 401 -42.24 -51.36 -45.22
CA ILE A 401 -40.90 -51.57 -45.78
C ILE A 401 -40.34 -50.23 -46.28
N ARG A 402 -39.07 -49.98 -45.94
CA ARG A 402 -38.28 -48.85 -46.43
C ARG A 402 -37.41 -49.30 -47.60
N THR A 403 -37.50 -48.60 -48.73
CA THR A 403 -36.65 -48.87 -49.92
C THR A 403 -36.10 -47.57 -50.49
N GLU A 404 -34.93 -47.61 -51.12
CA GLU A 404 -34.36 -46.47 -51.86
C GLU A 404 -34.40 -46.81 -53.35
N GLU A 405 -35.21 -46.08 -54.12
CA GLU A 405 -35.44 -46.41 -55.53
C GLU A 405 -35.28 -45.19 -56.43
N LYS A 406 -34.84 -45.45 -57.65
CA LYS A 406 -34.76 -44.40 -58.68
C LYS A 406 -36.14 -44.22 -59.30
N VAL A 407 -36.67 -43.01 -59.24
CA VAL A 407 -37.95 -42.64 -59.85
C VAL A 407 -37.69 -41.81 -61.10
N LEU A 408 -38.41 -42.11 -62.17
CA LEU A 408 -38.29 -41.47 -63.47
C LEU A 408 -39.26 -40.28 -63.57
N MET A 409 -38.72 -39.11 -63.93
CA MET A 409 -39.50 -37.91 -64.21
C MET A 409 -39.99 -37.89 -65.68
N LYS A 410 -41.01 -37.08 -65.99
CA LYS A 410 -41.56 -36.92 -67.36
C LYS A 410 -40.52 -36.50 -68.41
N ASN A 411 -39.50 -35.74 -67.99
CA ASN A 411 -38.40 -35.28 -68.85
C ASN A 411 -37.25 -36.30 -69.02
N GLY A 412 -37.38 -37.52 -68.46
CA GLY A 412 -36.38 -38.58 -68.54
C GLY A 412 -35.26 -38.51 -67.48
N LYS A 413 -35.23 -37.48 -66.63
CA LYS A 413 -34.29 -37.40 -65.50
C LYS A 413 -34.68 -38.37 -64.39
N LYS A 414 -33.69 -38.88 -63.66
CA LYS A 414 -33.87 -39.80 -62.52
C LYS A 414 -33.62 -39.06 -61.22
N ILE A 415 -34.50 -39.24 -60.25
CA ILE A 415 -34.32 -38.84 -58.85
C ILE A 415 -34.24 -40.09 -57.98
N ILE A 416 -33.58 -40.00 -56.83
CA ILE A 416 -33.52 -41.08 -55.84
C ILE A 416 -34.54 -40.76 -54.76
N VAL A 417 -35.53 -41.63 -54.62
CA VAL A 417 -36.60 -41.48 -53.65
C VAL A 417 -36.50 -42.58 -52.61
N GLU A 418 -36.46 -42.20 -51.35
CA GLU A 418 -36.62 -43.12 -50.23
C GLU A 418 -38.11 -43.32 -49.96
N TRP A 419 -38.60 -44.53 -50.22
CA TRP A 419 -39.99 -44.94 -50.08
C TRP A 419 -40.25 -45.64 -48.75
N TYR A 420 -41.38 -45.32 -48.14
CA TYR A 420 -42.01 -46.03 -47.04
C TYR A 420 -43.41 -46.45 -47.49
N GLY A 421 -43.61 -47.75 -47.65
CA GLY A 421 -44.85 -48.32 -48.13
C GLY A 421 -45.55 -49.15 -47.07
N ARG A 422 -46.88 -49.13 -47.04
CA ARG A 422 -47.69 -50.12 -46.34
C ARG A 422 -48.94 -50.48 -47.13
N ALA A 423 -49.34 -51.74 -47.04
CA ALA A 423 -50.68 -52.18 -47.41
C ALA A 423 -51.70 -51.71 -46.34
N VAL A 424 -52.88 -51.31 -46.78
CA VAL A 424 -54.02 -50.97 -45.90
C VAL A 424 -55.13 -52.00 -46.14
N PHE A 425 -55.62 -52.58 -45.05
CA PHE A 425 -56.65 -53.60 -45.04
C PHE A 425 -57.92 -53.04 -44.40
N ASN A 426 -59.08 -53.49 -44.86
CA ASN A 426 -60.36 -53.13 -44.27
C ASN A 426 -60.48 -53.78 -42.88
N PRO A 427 -60.74 -53.01 -41.81
CA PRO A 427 -60.79 -53.52 -40.45
C PRO A 427 -61.97 -54.47 -40.16
N GLU A 428 -63.01 -54.48 -41.00
CA GLU A 428 -64.17 -55.37 -40.83
C GLU A 428 -64.06 -56.67 -41.66
N THR A 429 -63.40 -56.63 -42.82
CA THR A 429 -63.31 -57.78 -43.75
C THR A 429 -61.91 -58.41 -43.83
N ASP A 430 -60.89 -57.75 -43.29
CA ASP A 430 -59.45 -58.10 -43.40
C ASP A 430 -58.95 -58.26 -44.86
N GLU A 431 -59.72 -57.73 -45.82
CA GLU A 431 -59.33 -57.70 -47.22
C GLU A 431 -58.45 -56.49 -47.51
N TYR A 432 -57.45 -56.70 -48.36
CA TYR A 432 -56.56 -55.64 -48.83
C TYR A 432 -57.37 -54.60 -49.64
N GLU A 433 -57.25 -53.32 -49.29
CA GLU A 433 -58.05 -52.25 -49.90
C GLU A 433 -57.22 -51.37 -50.84
N TYR A 434 -56.02 -50.94 -50.43
CA TYR A 434 -55.11 -50.12 -51.22
C TYR A 434 -53.71 -50.10 -50.62
N PHE A 435 -52.74 -49.65 -51.42
CA PHE A 435 -51.38 -49.40 -50.99
C PHE A 435 -51.18 -47.91 -50.72
N LEU A 436 -50.54 -47.56 -49.61
CA LEU A 436 -50.12 -46.19 -49.33
C LEU A 436 -48.59 -46.12 -49.32
N GLY A 437 -48.03 -45.32 -50.22
CA GLY A 437 -46.61 -45.02 -50.30
C GLY A 437 -46.33 -43.56 -49.93
N ALA A 438 -45.33 -43.36 -49.06
CA ALA A 438 -44.75 -42.06 -48.78
C ALA A 438 -43.27 -42.06 -49.17
N GLY A 439 -42.88 -41.19 -50.09
CA GLY A 439 -41.53 -41.06 -50.63
C GLY A 439 -40.88 -39.73 -50.26
N LEU A 440 -39.57 -39.70 -50.08
CA LEU A 440 -38.81 -38.46 -49.93
C LEU A 440 -37.71 -38.42 -50.98
N ASP A 441 -37.62 -37.32 -51.74
CA ASP A 441 -36.47 -37.12 -52.65
C ASP A 441 -35.20 -36.93 -51.81
N ILE A 442 -34.30 -37.91 -51.87
CA ILE A 442 -33.02 -37.92 -51.17
C ILE A 442 -31.84 -37.68 -52.11
N THR A 443 -32.08 -37.25 -53.35
CA THR A 443 -31.04 -37.09 -54.38
C THR A 443 -29.94 -36.12 -53.92
N GLU A 444 -30.32 -34.98 -53.32
CA GLU A 444 -29.38 -34.01 -52.80
C GLU A 444 -28.67 -34.52 -51.53
N ARG A 445 -29.43 -35.14 -50.63
CA ARG A 445 -28.91 -35.75 -49.39
C ARG A 445 -27.82 -36.80 -49.67
N LYS A 446 -28.01 -37.70 -50.65
CA LYS A 446 -27.00 -38.72 -51.02
C LYS A 446 -25.74 -38.12 -51.61
N ARG A 447 -25.85 -37.05 -52.42
CA ARG A 447 -24.67 -36.33 -52.94
C ARG A 447 -23.89 -35.63 -51.83
N THR A 448 -24.58 -34.99 -50.89
CA THR A 448 -23.94 -34.37 -49.72
C THR A 448 -23.27 -35.41 -48.82
N GLU A 449 -23.84 -36.62 -48.70
CA GLU A 449 -23.25 -37.72 -47.93
C GLU A 449 -21.94 -38.22 -48.56
N GLU A 450 -21.85 -38.31 -49.89
CA GLU A 450 -20.61 -38.63 -50.62
C GLU A 450 -19.54 -37.53 -50.46
N GLU A 451 -19.91 -36.26 -50.57
CA GLU A 451 -19.00 -35.12 -50.34
C GLU A 451 -18.47 -35.09 -48.89
N LEU A 452 -19.33 -35.41 -47.91
CA LEU A 452 -18.97 -35.42 -46.49
C LEU A 452 -18.07 -36.61 -46.13
N GLN A 453 -18.26 -37.77 -46.76
CA GLN A 453 -17.34 -38.92 -46.61
C GLN A 453 -15.95 -38.62 -47.17
N LEU A 454 -15.88 -37.96 -48.34
CA LEU A 454 -14.61 -37.53 -48.92
C LEU A 454 -13.90 -36.52 -48.01
N LEU A 455 -14.65 -35.54 -47.48
CA LEU A 455 -14.13 -34.55 -46.54
C LEU A 455 -13.59 -35.21 -45.26
N GLN A 456 -14.29 -36.19 -44.67
CA GLN A 456 -13.81 -36.97 -43.52
C GLN A 456 -12.49 -37.72 -43.80
N ARG A 457 -12.30 -38.25 -45.01
CA ARG A 457 -11.03 -38.92 -45.39
C ARG A 457 -9.87 -37.92 -45.39
N ILE A 458 -10.10 -36.70 -45.89
CA ILE A 458 -9.10 -35.63 -45.88
C ILE A 458 -8.79 -35.19 -44.44
N THR A 459 -9.80 -34.96 -43.60
CA THR A 459 -9.61 -34.58 -42.18
C THR A 459 -8.79 -35.61 -41.40
N ASN A 460 -9.08 -36.90 -41.60
CA ASN A 460 -8.37 -37.98 -40.92
C ASN A 460 -6.91 -38.07 -41.37
N ALA A 461 -6.63 -37.95 -42.67
CA ALA A 461 -5.27 -37.98 -43.18
C ALA A 461 -4.41 -36.82 -42.64
N VAL A 462 -5.00 -35.62 -42.49
CA VAL A 462 -4.34 -34.44 -41.92
C VAL A 462 -4.13 -34.57 -40.41
N SER A 463 -5.10 -35.11 -39.66
CA SER A 463 -5.02 -35.28 -38.20
C SER A 463 -3.85 -36.17 -37.75
N ILE A 464 -3.42 -37.10 -38.61
CA ILE A 464 -2.33 -38.05 -38.35
C ILE A 464 -0.94 -37.41 -38.60
N ALA A 465 -0.86 -36.29 -39.33
CA ALA A 465 0.41 -35.64 -39.63
C ALA A 465 1.17 -35.21 -38.36
N SER A 466 2.50 -35.32 -38.40
CA SER A 466 3.40 -35.02 -37.29
C SER A 466 3.55 -33.52 -37.00
N ASP A 467 3.45 -32.70 -38.04
CA ASP A 467 3.75 -31.28 -38.04
C ASP A 467 2.95 -30.51 -39.10
N PHE A 468 3.05 -29.19 -39.07
CA PHE A 468 2.27 -28.26 -39.90
C PHE A 468 2.50 -28.44 -41.40
N ASP A 469 3.77 -28.60 -41.79
CA ASP A 469 4.19 -28.75 -43.17
C ASP A 469 3.71 -30.09 -43.76
N SER A 470 3.87 -31.20 -43.03
CA SER A 470 3.39 -32.53 -43.45
C SER A 470 1.88 -32.59 -43.66
N ALA A 471 1.12 -31.82 -42.86
CA ALA A 471 -0.34 -31.75 -42.96
C ALA A 471 -0.79 -30.99 -44.22
N ILE A 472 -0.10 -29.91 -44.57
CA ILE A 472 -0.34 -29.14 -45.79
C ILE A 472 -0.03 -29.99 -47.02
N GLU A 473 1.04 -30.78 -47.00
CA GLU A 473 1.43 -31.65 -48.13
C GLU A 473 0.32 -32.64 -48.49
N VAL A 474 -0.20 -33.33 -47.47
CA VAL A 474 -1.27 -34.31 -47.63
C VAL A 474 -2.55 -33.64 -48.12
N ALA A 475 -2.87 -32.45 -47.61
CA ALA A 475 -4.03 -31.68 -48.04
C ALA A 475 -3.92 -31.24 -49.50
N LEU A 476 -2.78 -30.68 -49.91
CA LEU A 476 -2.52 -30.26 -51.29
C LEU A 476 -2.64 -31.44 -52.25
N ARG A 477 -2.02 -32.57 -51.94
CA ARG A 477 -2.10 -33.79 -52.76
C ARG A 477 -3.54 -34.27 -52.94
N LEU A 478 -4.28 -34.46 -51.84
CA LEU A 478 -5.64 -35.02 -51.90
C LEU A 478 -6.61 -34.08 -52.63
N VAL A 479 -6.48 -32.77 -52.42
CA VAL A 479 -7.30 -31.78 -53.14
C VAL A 479 -6.99 -31.83 -54.62
N CYS A 480 -5.71 -31.82 -55.02
CA CYS A 480 -5.32 -31.87 -56.44
C CYS A 480 -5.79 -33.17 -57.12
N GLU A 481 -5.55 -34.33 -56.52
CA GLU A 481 -5.96 -35.64 -57.05
C GLU A 481 -7.48 -35.76 -57.25
N THR A 482 -8.26 -35.15 -56.36
CA THR A 482 -9.73 -35.27 -56.40
C THR A 482 -10.40 -34.28 -57.34
N THR A 483 -9.81 -33.10 -57.53
CA THR A 483 -10.44 -31.97 -58.22
C THR A 483 -9.85 -31.72 -59.62
N GLY A 484 -8.74 -32.40 -59.94
CA GLY A 484 -8.05 -32.29 -61.22
C GLY A 484 -7.14 -31.06 -61.33
N TRP A 485 -6.79 -30.38 -60.24
CA TRP A 485 -5.74 -29.36 -60.24
C TRP A 485 -4.37 -30.03 -60.41
N GLU A 486 -3.52 -29.46 -61.26
CA GLU A 486 -2.25 -30.09 -61.67
C GLU A 486 -1.07 -29.70 -60.77
N PHE A 487 -1.21 -28.59 -60.06
CA PHE A 487 -0.19 -28.05 -59.17
C PHE A 487 -0.83 -27.40 -57.93
N GLY A 488 -0.21 -27.61 -56.77
CA GLY A 488 -0.60 -27.03 -55.50
C GLY A 488 0.60 -26.57 -54.69
N GLU A 489 0.52 -25.39 -54.09
CA GLU A 489 1.57 -24.79 -53.25
C GLU A 489 0.98 -24.11 -52.02
N ALA A 490 1.82 -23.84 -51.02
CA ALA A 490 1.43 -23.14 -49.80
C ALA A 490 2.35 -21.96 -49.47
N TRP A 491 1.76 -20.88 -48.98
CA TRP A 491 2.43 -19.64 -48.57
C TRP A 491 2.11 -19.32 -47.12
N VAL A 492 3.12 -19.00 -46.30
CA VAL A 492 2.98 -18.80 -44.86
C VAL A 492 3.45 -17.39 -44.47
N PRO A 493 2.74 -16.64 -43.61
CA PRO A 493 3.22 -15.35 -43.12
C PRO A 493 4.49 -15.50 -42.29
N ASN A 494 5.44 -14.57 -42.44
CA ASN A 494 6.64 -14.54 -41.58
C ASN A 494 6.29 -14.17 -40.11
N THR A 495 7.26 -14.31 -39.20
CA THR A 495 7.06 -14.11 -37.75
C THR A 495 6.48 -12.73 -37.39
N ASP A 496 6.85 -11.70 -38.15
CA ASP A 496 6.41 -10.32 -37.96
C ASP A 496 5.14 -9.97 -38.79
N GLN A 497 4.59 -10.93 -39.56
CA GLN A 497 3.41 -10.78 -40.43
C GLN A 497 3.50 -9.63 -41.44
N THR A 498 4.68 -9.41 -42.00
CA THR A 498 4.98 -8.35 -42.96
C THR A 498 4.96 -8.81 -44.42
N TYR A 499 5.26 -10.08 -44.69
CA TYR A 499 5.20 -10.69 -46.02
C TYR A 499 4.95 -12.20 -45.95
N LEU A 500 4.54 -12.80 -47.07
CA LEU A 500 4.38 -14.26 -47.22
C LEU A 500 5.68 -14.91 -47.74
N GLU A 501 6.02 -16.05 -47.16
CA GLU A 501 7.11 -16.91 -47.58
C GLU A 501 6.59 -18.21 -48.21
N TYR A 502 7.33 -18.72 -49.19
CA TYR A 502 7.04 -20.02 -49.81
C TYR A 502 7.28 -21.14 -48.79
N SER A 503 6.27 -21.97 -48.49
CA SER A 503 6.46 -23.17 -47.66
C SER A 503 7.22 -24.21 -48.46
N ALA A 504 8.15 -24.94 -47.84
CA ALA A 504 8.95 -25.98 -48.52
C ALA A 504 8.12 -27.16 -49.09
N VAL A 505 6.80 -27.13 -48.89
CA VAL A 505 5.83 -28.17 -49.20
C VAL A 505 4.97 -27.80 -50.42
N GLY A 506 4.77 -28.76 -51.33
CA GLY A 506 3.90 -28.59 -52.49
C GLY A 506 3.55 -29.91 -53.15
N TYR A 507 2.57 -29.89 -54.04
CA TYR A 507 2.17 -31.02 -54.88
C TYR A 507 2.28 -30.66 -56.37
N ASP A 508 2.81 -31.57 -57.18
CA ASP A 508 2.90 -31.45 -58.63
C ASP A 508 2.65 -32.80 -59.30
N ASN A 509 1.83 -32.80 -60.35
CA ASN A 509 1.50 -34.00 -61.13
C ASN A 509 2.22 -34.04 -62.50
N THR A 510 3.06 -33.04 -62.81
CA THR A 510 3.77 -32.94 -64.10
C THR A 510 5.24 -32.53 -63.92
N SER A 511 6.14 -33.13 -64.70
CA SER A 511 7.58 -32.83 -64.67
C SER A 511 7.94 -31.39 -65.06
N LYS A 512 7.04 -30.68 -65.74
CA LYS A 512 7.18 -29.26 -66.10
C LYS A 512 6.95 -28.32 -64.90
N ALA A 513 6.20 -28.75 -63.90
CA ALA A 513 5.86 -27.90 -62.74
C ALA A 513 6.97 -27.84 -61.67
N THR A 514 7.95 -28.74 -61.72
CA THR A 514 9.09 -28.76 -60.78
C THR A 514 10.00 -27.53 -60.95
N ALA A 515 10.23 -27.07 -62.19
CA ALA A 515 11.00 -25.86 -62.48
C ALA A 515 10.28 -24.58 -61.98
N PHE A 516 8.95 -24.53 -62.15
CA PHE A 516 8.09 -23.46 -61.64
C PHE A 516 8.16 -23.33 -60.11
N ARG A 517 8.15 -24.47 -59.39
CA ARG A 517 8.33 -24.50 -57.93
C ARG A 517 9.68 -23.91 -57.52
N GLN A 518 10.78 -24.38 -58.09
CA GLN A 518 12.14 -23.93 -57.69
C GLN A 518 12.32 -22.41 -57.83
N GLN A 519 11.79 -21.81 -58.88
CA GLN A 519 11.87 -20.37 -59.09
C GLN A 519 10.90 -19.58 -58.17
N SER A 520 9.83 -20.22 -57.68
CA SER A 520 8.89 -19.60 -56.74
C SER A 520 9.42 -19.52 -55.30
N HIS A 521 10.38 -20.36 -54.90
CA HIS A 521 10.93 -20.39 -53.53
C HIS A 521 11.61 -19.07 -53.09
N SER A 522 12.21 -18.34 -54.03
CA SER A 522 12.89 -17.06 -53.76
C SER A 522 11.96 -15.86 -53.72
N LEU A 523 10.68 -16.03 -54.07
CA LEU A 523 9.70 -14.95 -54.09
C LEU A 523 9.11 -14.71 -52.70
N ARG A 524 8.68 -13.47 -52.48
CA ARG A 524 7.94 -13.01 -51.30
C ARG A 524 6.78 -12.15 -51.78
N PHE A 525 5.64 -12.23 -51.11
CA PHE A 525 4.46 -11.44 -51.46
C PHE A 525 4.05 -10.55 -50.30
N ALA A 526 3.95 -9.24 -50.56
CA ALA A 526 3.32 -8.29 -49.65
C ALA A 526 1.79 -8.41 -49.71
N PRO A 527 1.04 -7.81 -48.76
CA PRO A 527 -0.41 -7.73 -48.85
C PRO A 527 -0.87 -7.08 -50.18
N ASN A 528 -1.89 -7.66 -50.83
CA ASN A 528 -2.40 -7.30 -52.17
C ASN A 528 -1.47 -7.57 -53.36
N GLU A 529 -0.33 -8.24 -53.17
CA GLU A 529 0.61 -8.56 -54.24
C GLU A 529 0.47 -10.01 -54.73
N GLY A 530 0.22 -10.20 -56.03
CA GLY A 530 -0.03 -11.53 -56.61
C GLY A 530 -1.28 -12.24 -56.03
N LEU A 531 -1.58 -13.43 -56.54
CA LEU A 531 -2.70 -14.23 -56.03
C LEU A 531 -2.57 -14.56 -54.53
N PRO A 532 -1.38 -14.97 -53.99
CA PRO A 532 -1.23 -15.18 -52.54
C PRO A 532 -1.47 -13.92 -51.71
N GLY A 533 -0.89 -12.76 -52.08
CA GLY A 533 -1.01 -11.53 -51.29
C GLY A 533 -2.41 -10.93 -51.31
N ARG A 534 -3.16 -11.07 -52.41
CA ARG A 534 -4.57 -10.64 -52.47
C ARG A 534 -5.49 -11.51 -51.63
N VAL A 535 -5.30 -12.83 -51.65
CA VAL A 535 -6.01 -13.75 -50.75
C VAL A 535 -5.66 -13.45 -49.28
N TRP A 536 -4.41 -13.07 -48.99
CA TRP A 536 -3.99 -12.66 -47.65
C TRP A 536 -4.73 -11.42 -47.15
N SER A 537 -4.79 -10.37 -48.00
CA SER A 537 -5.42 -9.11 -47.64
C SER A 537 -6.94 -9.20 -47.58
N SER A 538 -7.55 -9.98 -48.48
CA SER A 538 -9.01 -10.13 -48.54
C SER A 538 -9.55 -11.16 -47.55
N GLN A 539 -8.70 -12.11 -47.13
CA GLN A 539 -9.07 -13.30 -46.35
C GLN A 539 -10.21 -14.11 -47.00
N LYS A 540 -10.36 -14.01 -48.33
CA LYS A 540 -11.38 -14.71 -49.11
C LYS A 540 -10.74 -15.53 -50.22
N PRO A 541 -11.37 -16.64 -50.65
CA PRO A 541 -10.91 -17.37 -51.81
C PRO A 541 -10.97 -16.50 -53.07
N GLU A 542 -10.01 -16.66 -53.96
CA GLU A 542 -9.92 -15.90 -55.21
C GLU A 542 -9.66 -16.84 -56.39
N TRP A 543 -10.44 -16.68 -57.46
CA TRP A 543 -10.36 -17.49 -58.69
C TRP A 543 -9.92 -16.64 -59.87
N ILE A 544 -8.96 -17.14 -60.64
CA ILE A 544 -8.47 -16.56 -61.89
C ILE A 544 -8.84 -17.51 -63.02
N PRO A 545 -9.84 -17.17 -63.86
CA PRO A 545 -10.29 -18.05 -64.95
C PRO A 545 -9.26 -18.22 -66.07
N ASP A 546 -8.46 -17.17 -66.30
CA ASP A 546 -7.45 -17.09 -67.35
C ASP A 546 -6.26 -16.22 -66.90
N ILE A 547 -5.18 -16.85 -66.45
CA ILE A 547 -3.95 -16.18 -65.97
C ILE A 547 -3.30 -15.35 -67.08
N SER A 548 -3.47 -15.73 -68.35
CA SER A 548 -2.86 -15.02 -69.48
C SER A 548 -3.42 -13.60 -69.69
N ARG A 549 -4.55 -13.29 -69.05
CA ARG A 549 -5.20 -11.96 -69.11
C ARG A 549 -4.83 -11.06 -67.93
N GLU A 550 -4.09 -11.59 -66.96
CA GLU A 550 -3.63 -10.84 -65.79
C GLU A 550 -2.37 -10.04 -66.14
N SER A 551 -2.28 -8.82 -65.62
CA SER A 551 -1.08 -7.99 -65.77
C SER A 551 0.09 -8.54 -64.93
N GLU A 552 1.34 -8.24 -65.31
CA GLU A 552 2.53 -8.66 -64.53
C GLU A 552 2.51 -8.15 -63.08
N THR A 553 1.81 -7.04 -62.79
CA THR A 553 1.63 -6.53 -61.43
C THR A 553 0.59 -7.33 -60.63
N GLN A 554 -0.41 -7.91 -61.30
CA GLN A 554 -1.45 -8.74 -60.68
C GLN A 554 -1.02 -10.21 -60.58
N PHE A 555 -0.11 -10.68 -61.41
CA PHE A 555 0.49 -11.99 -61.26
C PHE A 555 2.01 -11.90 -61.52
N PRO A 556 2.84 -11.58 -60.51
CA PRO A 556 4.30 -11.38 -60.68
C PRO A 556 5.07 -12.58 -61.23
N ARG A 557 4.39 -13.72 -61.43
CA ARG A 557 4.94 -14.99 -61.92
C ARG A 557 4.56 -15.30 -63.37
N THR A 558 3.96 -14.35 -64.12
CA THR A 558 3.45 -14.59 -65.49
C THR A 558 4.51 -15.15 -66.44
N LEU A 559 5.75 -14.65 -66.37
CA LEU A 559 6.87 -15.12 -67.22
C LEU A 559 7.29 -16.57 -66.90
N ILE A 560 7.18 -16.98 -65.64
CA ILE A 560 7.59 -18.31 -65.16
C ILE A 560 6.45 -19.33 -65.33
N ALA A 561 5.19 -18.88 -65.24
CA ALA A 561 3.99 -19.69 -65.47
C ALA A 561 3.76 -20.06 -66.95
N ALA A 562 4.44 -19.37 -67.88
CA ALA A 562 4.33 -19.59 -69.31
C ALA A 562 4.98 -20.91 -69.79
N GLU A 563 6.09 -21.35 -69.17
CA GLU A 563 6.76 -22.62 -69.52
C GLU A 563 5.90 -23.89 -69.27
N PRO A 564 5.21 -24.03 -68.11
CA PRO A 564 4.28 -25.15 -67.88
C PRO A 564 2.89 -24.94 -68.52
N GLU A 565 2.60 -23.78 -69.14
CA GLU A 565 1.29 -23.38 -69.68
C GLU A 565 0.15 -23.27 -68.65
N PHE A 566 0.41 -22.83 -67.42
CA PHE A 566 -0.70 -22.62 -66.47
C PHE A 566 -1.62 -21.48 -66.92
N LYS A 567 -2.91 -21.80 -67.07
CA LYS A 567 -3.94 -20.90 -67.60
C LYS A 567 -5.02 -20.56 -66.59
N ALA A 568 -5.22 -21.31 -65.51
CA ALA A 568 -6.15 -20.91 -64.44
C ALA A 568 -5.52 -21.10 -63.06
N GLY A 569 -5.98 -20.29 -62.09
CA GLY A 569 -5.45 -20.29 -60.73
C GLY A 569 -6.54 -20.10 -59.68
N PHE A 570 -6.35 -20.71 -58.52
CA PHE A 570 -7.27 -20.57 -57.37
C PHE A 570 -6.49 -20.47 -56.07
N GLY A 571 -6.75 -19.44 -55.27
CA GLY A 571 -6.14 -19.24 -53.97
C GLY A 571 -7.18 -19.29 -52.85
N VAL A 572 -6.83 -19.92 -51.72
CA VAL A 572 -7.72 -20.06 -50.55
C VAL A 572 -6.93 -19.87 -49.25
N PRO A 573 -7.45 -19.10 -48.27
CA PRO A 573 -6.77 -18.91 -46.99
C PRO A 573 -7.14 -20.01 -45.99
N ILE A 574 -6.15 -20.47 -45.23
CA ILE A 574 -6.34 -21.24 -44.00
C ILE A 574 -6.42 -20.25 -42.86
N LEU A 575 -7.58 -20.16 -42.20
CA LEU A 575 -7.85 -19.21 -41.13
C LEU A 575 -7.92 -19.91 -39.76
N SER A 576 -7.44 -19.22 -38.73
CA SER A 576 -7.70 -19.55 -37.32
C SER A 576 -7.88 -18.26 -36.54
N ASN A 577 -9.00 -18.10 -35.82
CA ASN A 577 -9.32 -16.89 -35.05
C ASN A 577 -9.14 -15.56 -35.83
N ASN A 578 -9.63 -15.51 -37.07
CA ASN A 578 -9.48 -14.38 -38.02
C ASN A 578 -8.02 -14.01 -38.40
N GLN A 579 -7.08 -14.93 -38.17
CA GLN A 579 -5.70 -14.80 -38.61
C GLN A 579 -5.40 -15.81 -39.70
N VAL A 580 -4.72 -15.37 -40.77
CA VAL A 580 -4.26 -16.26 -41.86
C VAL A 580 -3.06 -17.04 -41.36
N LEU A 581 -3.19 -18.37 -41.32
CA LEU A 581 -2.10 -19.29 -40.96
C LEU A 581 -1.26 -19.66 -42.19
N ALA A 582 -1.92 -19.88 -43.32
CA ALA A 582 -1.30 -20.16 -44.61
C ALA A 582 -2.27 -19.87 -45.74
N ILE A 583 -1.78 -19.81 -46.97
CA ILE A 583 -2.57 -19.63 -48.19
C ILE A 583 -2.21 -20.75 -49.15
N LEU A 584 -3.21 -21.53 -49.55
CA LEU A 584 -3.03 -22.58 -50.54
C LEU A 584 -3.33 -22.00 -51.92
N VAL A 585 -2.48 -22.28 -52.90
CA VAL A 585 -2.67 -21.86 -54.28
C VAL A 585 -2.61 -23.08 -55.20
N PHE A 586 -3.57 -23.15 -56.12
CA PHE A 586 -3.73 -24.23 -57.09
C PHE A 586 -3.66 -23.67 -58.51
N LEU A 587 -3.00 -24.37 -59.43
CA LEU A 587 -2.82 -23.97 -60.82
C LEU A 587 -3.14 -25.13 -61.78
N MET A 588 -3.67 -24.80 -62.97
CA MET A 588 -3.97 -25.78 -64.03
C MET A 588 -3.72 -25.22 -65.43
N SER A 589 -3.46 -26.10 -66.39
CA SER A 589 -3.05 -25.74 -67.76
C SER A 589 -4.20 -25.41 -68.71
N ILE A 590 -5.45 -25.50 -68.25
CA ILE A 590 -6.65 -25.24 -69.05
C ILE A 590 -7.43 -24.08 -68.42
N PRO A 591 -7.88 -23.07 -69.20
CA PRO A 591 -8.76 -22.04 -68.68
C PRO A 591 -10.03 -22.66 -68.11
N LYS A 592 -10.42 -22.24 -66.91
CA LYS A 592 -11.58 -22.81 -66.22
C LYS A 592 -12.41 -21.69 -65.59
N ALA A 593 -13.67 -21.61 -66.01
CA ALA A 593 -14.62 -20.69 -65.38
C ALA A 593 -14.80 -21.03 -63.90
N GLU A 594 -15.10 -20.02 -63.09
CA GLU A 594 -15.31 -20.19 -61.65
C GLU A 594 -16.38 -21.24 -61.38
N ASP A 595 -16.00 -22.28 -60.62
CA ASP A 595 -16.91 -23.31 -60.14
C ASP A 595 -17.21 -23.06 -58.66
N ARG A 596 -18.37 -22.47 -58.38
CA ARG A 596 -18.80 -22.12 -57.01
C ARG A 596 -18.77 -23.31 -56.06
N ARG A 597 -19.13 -24.51 -56.53
CA ARG A 597 -19.09 -25.72 -55.70
C ARG A 597 -17.67 -26.10 -55.32
N LEU A 598 -16.74 -25.96 -56.26
CA LEU A 598 -15.34 -26.27 -55.99
C LEU A 598 -14.72 -25.27 -55.01
N VAL A 599 -15.09 -23.99 -55.12
CA VAL A 599 -14.69 -22.95 -54.16
C VAL A 599 -15.20 -23.29 -52.75
N GLU A 600 -16.47 -23.66 -52.61
CA GLU A 600 -17.08 -24.05 -51.33
C GLU A 600 -16.40 -25.30 -50.72
N PHE A 601 -16.17 -26.33 -51.54
CA PHE A 601 -15.52 -27.57 -51.11
C PHE A 601 -14.11 -27.32 -50.58
N ILE A 602 -13.25 -26.65 -51.37
CA ILE A 602 -11.85 -26.40 -50.96
C ILE A 602 -11.79 -25.44 -49.77
N SER A 603 -12.70 -24.46 -49.68
CA SER A 603 -12.80 -23.55 -48.52
C SER A 603 -13.19 -24.29 -47.24
N SER A 604 -14.06 -25.30 -47.34
CA SER A 604 -14.41 -26.18 -46.21
C SER A 604 -13.21 -26.99 -45.73
N VAL A 605 -12.40 -27.52 -46.65
CA VAL A 605 -11.13 -28.19 -46.32
C VAL A 605 -10.17 -27.22 -45.61
N ALA A 606 -9.96 -26.02 -46.15
CA ALA A 606 -9.09 -25.01 -45.56
C ALA A 606 -9.53 -24.59 -44.15
N THR A 607 -10.84 -24.49 -43.91
CA THR A 607 -11.40 -24.19 -42.59
C THR A 607 -11.12 -25.31 -41.58
N GLN A 608 -11.29 -26.57 -41.98
CA GLN A 608 -11.00 -27.70 -41.09
C GLN A 608 -9.52 -27.82 -40.75
N LEU A 609 -8.64 -27.57 -41.73
CA LEU A 609 -7.20 -27.49 -41.49
C LEU A 609 -6.88 -26.50 -40.36
N GLY A 610 -7.46 -25.30 -40.39
CA GLY A 610 -7.29 -24.29 -39.34
C GLY A 610 -7.62 -24.80 -37.92
N THR A 611 -8.74 -25.51 -37.76
CA THR A 611 -9.16 -26.04 -36.45
C THR A 611 -8.25 -27.15 -35.90
N VAL A 612 -7.72 -28.01 -36.78
CA VAL A 612 -6.80 -29.07 -36.39
C VAL A 612 -5.46 -28.48 -35.93
N PHE A 613 -4.99 -27.43 -36.61
CA PHE A 613 -3.76 -26.73 -36.24
C PHE A 613 -3.86 -25.98 -34.91
N GLU A 614 -4.99 -25.32 -34.63
CA GLU A 614 -5.23 -24.66 -33.33
C GLU A 614 -5.10 -25.67 -32.17
N ARG A 615 -5.65 -26.89 -32.33
CA ARG A 615 -5.55 -27.94 -31.31
C ARG A 615 -4.10 -28.36 -31.03
N LYS A 616 -3.30 -28.57 -32.07
CA LYS A 616 -1.88 -28.93 -31.94
C LYS A 616 -1.06 -27.80 -31.30
N GLN A 617 -1.35 -26.55 -31.64
CA GLN A 617 -0.70 -25.38 -31.02
C GLN A 617 -1.07 -25.25 -29.53
N ALA A 618 -2.34 -25.51 -29.18
CA ALA A 618 -2.78 -25.54 -27.79
C ALA A 618 -2.04 -26.61 -26.97
N GLU A 619 -1.91 -27.85 -27.49
CA GLU A 619 -1.15 -28.93 -26.85
C GLU A 619 0.31 -28.53 -26.57
N ALA A 620 0.99 -27.90 -27.54
CA ALA A 620 2.35 -27.40 -27.36
C ALA A 620 2.42 -26.29 -26.28
N LYS A 621 1.44 -25.38 -26.27
CA LYS A 621 1.32 -24.32 -25.27
C LYS A 621 1.14 -24.88 -23.86
N TYR A 622 0.27 -25.88 -23.67
CA TYR A 622 0.08 -26.56 -22.39
C TYR A 622 1.38 -27.23 -21.90
N ARG A 623 2.11 -27.90 -22.79
CA ARG A 623 3.40 -28.53 -22.45
C ARG A 623 4.44 -27.52 -21.96
N ASN A 624 4.47 -26.33 -22.57
CA ASN A 624 5.36 -25.24 -22.14
C ASN A 624 4.96 -24.65 -20.79
N ILE A 625 3.66 -24.43 -20.54
CA ILE A 625 3.17 -23.96 -19.23
C ILE A 625 3.52 -24.97 -18.13
N PHE A 626 3.29 -26.27 -18.38
CA PHE A 626 3.61 -27.32 -17.42
C PHE A 626 5.10 -27.35 -17.07
N LYS A 627 6.00 -27.27 -18.07
CA LYS A 627 7.46 -27.30 -17.86
C LYS A 627 8.01 -26.06 -17.16
N ASN A 628 7.49 -24.87 -17.46
CA ASN A 628 8.03 -23.59 -16.99
C ASN A 628 7.29 -23.02 -15.77
N ALA A 629 6.30 -23.73 -15.22
CA ALA A 629 5.63 -23.32 -14.00
C ALA A 629 6.59 -23.27 -12.81
N VAL A 630 6.47 -22.22 -11.99
CA VAL A 630 7.24 -22.05 -10.74
C VAL A 630 6.70 -22.95 -9.63
N GLU A 631 5.42 -23.29 -9.68
CA GLU A 631 4.78 -24.23 -8.76
C GLU A 631 5.01 -25.68 -9.19
N GLY A 632 5.15 -26.58 -8.21
CA GLY A 632 5.28 -27.99 -8.46
C GLY A 632 3.95 -28.62 -8.85
N ILE A 633 3.75 -28.91 -10.13
CA ILE A 633 2.54 -29.55 -10.66
C ILE A 633 2.75 -31.06 -10.72
N PHE A 634 1.76 -31.82 -10.24
CA PHE A 634 1.84 -33.27 -10.18
C PHE A 634 0.53 -33.98 -10.54
N GLN A 635 0.68 -35.24 -10.96
CA GLN A 635 -0.36 -36.24 -10.92
C GLN A 635 0.12 -37.42 -10.08
N MET A 636 -0.79 -38.04 -9.34
CA MET A 636 -0.49 -39.16 -8.45
C MET A 636 -1.60 -40.22 -8.52
N ASN A 637 -1.23 -41.50 -8.48
CA ASN A 637 -2.20 -42.61 -8.45
C ASN A 637 -2.82 -42.81 -7.06
N LEU A 638 -3.77 -43.74 -6.95
CA LEU A 638 -4.47 -44.02 -5.69
C LEU A 638 -3.55 -44.62 -4.61
N GLU A 639 -2.44 -45.24 -5.02
CA GLU A 639 -1.42 -45.80 -4.14
C GLU A 639 -0.46 -44.74 -3.56
N GLY A 640 -0.61 -43.47 -3.97
CA GLY A 640 0.18 -42.36 -3.49
C GLY A 640 1.56 -42.26 -4.14
N LEU A 641 1.70 -42.63 -5.41
CA LEU A 641 2.91 -42.47 -6.23
C LEU A 641 2.67 -41.38 -7.27
N TYR A 642 3.66 -40.50 -7.47
CA TYR A 642 3.64 -39.55 -8.57
C TYR A 642 3.71 -40.30 -9.91
N THR A 643 2.75 -40.03 -10.80
CA THR A 643 2.68 -40.55 -12.18
C THR A 643 3.12 -39.50 -13.19
N SER A 644 2.99 -38.22 -12.86
CA SER A 644 3.50 -37.09 -13.64
C SER A 644 3.98 -35.98 -12.70
N ALA A 645 5.05 -35.29 -13.09
CA ALA A 645 5.65 -34.21 -12.32
C ALA A 645 6.33 -33.22 -13.25
N ASN A 646 6.22 -31.92 -12.94
CA ASN A 646 6.98 -30.90 -13.63
C ASN A 646 8.35 -30.63 -12.97
N PRO A 647 9.26 -29.88 -13.63
CA PRO A 647 10.58 -29.56 -13.08
C PRO A 647 10.55 -28.85 -11.72
N ALA A 648 9.58 -27.95 -11.49
CA ALA A 648 9.45 -27.26 -10.21
C ALA A 648 9.14 -28.20 -9.05
N LEU A 649 8.30 -29.22 -9.25
CA LEU A 649 8.01 -30.21 -8.20
C LEU A 649 9.28 -30.97 -7.79
N ALA A 650 10.08 -31.38 -8.78
CA ALA A 650 11.37 -32.03 -8.53
C ALA A 650 12.29 -31.12 -7.71
N ASN A 651 12.42 -29.85 -8.11
CA ASN A 651 13.26 -28.87 -7.42
C ASN A 651 12.78 -28.58 -5.98
N ILE A 652 11.48 -28.44 -5.75
CA ILE A 652 10.89 -28.23 -4.41
C ILE A 652 11.20 -29.42 -3.50
N LEU A 653 11.06 -30.64 -4.01
CA LEU A 653 11.32 -31.86 -3.24
C LEU A 653 12.82 -32.24 -3.19
N GLY A 654 13.70 -31.51 -3.89
CA GLY A 654 15.15 -31.72 -3.85
C GLY A 654 15.70 -32.77 -4.83
N TYR A 655 14.95 -33.08 -5.89
CA TYR A 655 15.34 -34.00 -6.96
C TYR A 655 15.95 -33.24 -8.15
N SER A 656 16.92 -33.87 -8.84
CA SER A 656 17.62 -33.26 -9.99
C SER A 656 16.77 -33.18 -11.26
N SER A 657 15.76 -34.04 -11.42
CA SER A 657 14.80 -33.97 -12.52
C SER A 657 13.48 -34.68 -12.19
N PRO A 658 12.40 -34.39 -12.94
CA PRO A 658 11.14 -35.13 -12.80
C PRO A 658 11.30 -36.64 -13.05
N GLN A 659 12.17 -37.06 -13.98
CA GLN A 659 12.40 -38.48 -14.24
C GLN A 659 13.00 -39.18 -13.02
N VAL A 660 13.94 -38.54 -12.31
CA VAL A 660 14.54 -39.11 -11.09
C VAL A 660 13.50 -39.24 -9.98
N LEU A 661 12.62 -38.23 -9.83
CA LEU A 661 11.50 -38.28 -8.88
C LEU A 661 10.54 -39.45 -9.15
N LEU A 662 10.14 -39.62 -10.42
CA LEU A 662 9.20 -40.68 -10.84
C LEU A 662 9.83 -42.08 -10.72
N ASN A 663 11.10 -42.25 -11.12
CA ASN A 663 11.80 -43.54 -11.08
C ASN A 663 12.05 -44.05 -9.65
N LYS A 664 12.20 -43.14 -8.67
CA LYS A 664 12.42 -43.51 -7.27
C LYS A 664 11.17 -44.15 -6.62
N LYS A 665 9.99 -44.04 -7.25
CA LYS A 665 8.69 -44.59 -6.77
C LYS A 665 8.47 -44.36 -5.27
N THR A 666 8.88 -43.19 -4.77
CA THR A 666 8.72 -42.86 -3.35
C THR A 666 7.25 -42.59 -3.08
N LYS A 667 6.66 -43.32 -2.13
CA LYS A 667 5.27 -43.06 -1.71
C LYS A 667 5.19 -41.68 -1.08
N VAL A 668 4.28 -40.84 -1.57
CA VAL A 668 4.08 -39.45 -1.14
C VAL A 668 3.88 -39.36 0.38
N LYS A 669 3.21 -40.35 0.98
CA LYS A 669 3.04 -40.44 2.44
C LYS A 669 4.35 -40.39 3.23
N ASN A 670 5.44 -40.93 2.68
CA ASN A 670 6.75 -40.99 3.34
C ASN A 670 7.48 -39.65 3.30
N LEU A 671 7.02 -38.71 2.46
CA LEU A 671 7.56 -37.36 2.44
C LEU A 671 7.01 -36.52 3.59
N TYR A 672 5.83 -36.83 4.15
CA TYR A 672 5.26 -36.03 5.24
C TYR A 672 6.00 -36.24 6.55
N PHE A 673 6.26 -35.14 7.25
CA PHE A 673 6.83 -35.15 8.60
C PHE A 673 5.94 -35.92 9.58
N ARG A 674 4.62 -35.74 9.46
CA ARG A 674 3.61 -36.45 10.23
C ARG A 674 2.67 -37.21 9.30
N SER A 675 2.66 -38.53 9.39
CA SER A 675 1.82 -39.41 8.57
C SER A 675 0.33 -39.11 8.70
N GLU A 676 -0.12 -38.62 9.87
CA GLU A 676 -1.50 -38.17 10.12
C GLU A 676 -1.94 -37.04 9.16
N GLN A 677 -1.04 -36.14 8.78
CA GLN A 677 -1.36 -35.04 7.86
C GLN A 677 -1.66 -35.57 6.45
N TYR A 678 -0.92 -36.58 5.99
CA TYR A 678 -1.19 -37.25 4.72
C TYR A 678 -2.55 -37.97 4.74
N SER A 679 -2.85 -38.69 5.82
CA SER A 679 -4.16 -39.36 5.97
C SER A 679 -5.31 -38.36 5.92
N LYS A 680 -5.18 -37.21 6.61
CA LYS A 680 -6.18 -36.12 6.58
C LYS A 680 -6.32 -35.51 5.19
N PHE A 681 -5.21 -35.32 4.47
CA PHE A 681 -5.21 -34.82 3.10
C PHE A 681 -5.99 -35.75 2.16
N ILE A 682 -5.67 -37.05 2.14
CA ILE A 682 -6.33 -38.03 1.28
C ILE A 682 -7.81 -38.24 1.66
N GLN A 683 -8.15 -38.26 2.95
CA GLN A 683 -9.55 -38.35 3.39
C GLN A 683 -10.38 -37.17 2.91
N THR A 684 -9.84 -35.95 3.03
CA THR A 684 -10.52 -34.74 2.57
C THR A 684 -10.69 -34.77 1.06
N LEU A 685 -9.65 -35.16 0.33
CA LEU A 685 -9.66 -35.28 -1.13
C LEU A 685 -10.69 -36.30 -1.64
N ASN A 686 -10.81 -37.45 -0.95
CA ASN A 686 -11.79 -38.48 -1.29
C ASN A 686 -13.24 -38.07 -0.96
N LYS A 687 -13.45 -37.40 0.17
CA LYS A 687 -14.78 -36.97 0.61
C LYS A 687 -15.31 -35.76 -0.15
N GLN A 688 -14.47 -34.77 -0.41
CA GLN A 688 -14.87 -33.47 -0.99
C GLN A 688 -14.51 -33.33 -2.48
N GLY A 689 -13.70 -34.24 -3.02
CA GLY A 689 -13.25 -34.20 -4.42
C GLY A 689 -12.16 -33.16 -4.71
N LYS A 690 -11.89 -32.23 -3.79
CA LYS A 690 -10.82 -31.23 -3.87
C LYS A 690 -10.31 -30.84 -2.49
N VAL A 691 -9.07 -30.38 -2.44
CA VAL A 691 -8.40 -29.80 -1.27
C VAL A 691 -7.66 -28.56 -1.74
N SER A 692 -7.82 -27.45 -1.03
CA SER A 692 -7.14 -26.19 -1.31
C SER A 692 -6.43 -25.67 -0.06
N ASN A 693 -5.28 -25.02 -0.26
CA ASN A 693 -4.47 -24.39 0.78
C ASN A 693 -4.10 -25.33 1.94
N PHE A 694 -3.79 -26.59 1.64
CA PHE A 694 -3.40 -27.55 2.67
C PHE A 694 -1.93 -27.36 3.03
N GLU A 695 -1.69 -26.75 4.18
CA GLU A 695 -0.34 -26.56 4.71
C GLU A 695 0.16 -27.83 5.42
N SER A 696 1.35 -28.27 5.07
CA SER A 696 1.99 -29.43 5.72
C SER A 696 3.51 -29.33 5.68
N GLN A 697 4.17 -30.10 6.53
CA GLN A 697 5.62 -30.22 6.50
C GLN A 697 6.04 -31.50 5.79
N VAL A 698 6.99 -31.38 4.87
CA VAL A 698 7.56 -32.52 4.16
C VAL A 698 9.09 -32.51 4.18
N TYR A 699 9.66 -33.69 4.09
CA TYR A 699 11.07 -33.92 3.88
C TYR A 699 11.42 -33.80 2.40
N ARG A 700 12.45 -33.01 2.13
CA ARG A 700 13.17 -33.02 0.86
C ARG A 700 14.08 -34.25 0.78
N GLN A 701 14.53 -34.57 -0.44
CA GLN A 701 15.49 -35.65 -0.69
C GLN A 701 16.81 -35.48 0.07
N ASP A 702 17.23 -34.24 0.33
CA ASP A 702 18.44 -33.89 1.10
C ASP A 702 18.24 -33.99 2.63
N GLY A 703 17.06 -34.42 3.09
CA GLY A 703 16.71 -34.57 4.50
C GLY A 703 16.22 -33.29 5.18
N ARG A 704 16.20 -32.13 4.48
CA ARG A 704 15.70 -30.88 5.05
C ARG A 704 14.17 -30.90 5.16
N LEU A 705 13.67 -30.35 6.26
CA LEU A 705 12.25 -30.17 6.49
C LEU A 705 11.79 -28.83 5.90
N ILE A 706 10.78 -28.86 5.03
CA ILE A 706 10.17 -27.67 4.42
C ILE A 706 8.67 -27.61 4.70
N TRP A 707 8.14 -26.39 4.70
CA TRP A 707 6.71 -26.16 4.67
C TRP A 707 6.22 -26.06 3.24
N ILE A 708 5.15 -26.80 2.94
CA ILE A 708 4.51 -26.76 1.63
C ILE A 708 3.02 -26.41 1.76
N LEU A 709 2.53 -25.68 0.75
CA LEU A 709 1.12 -25.45 0.52
C LEU A 709 0.68 -26.33 -0.65
N GLN A 710 -0.32 -27.17 -0.44
CA GLN A 710 -0.80 -28.11 -1.44
C GLN A 710 -2.25 -27.84 -1.84
N ASN A 711 -2.49 -27.92 -3.15
CA ASN A 711 -3.81 -27.93 -3.75
C ASN A 711 -3.94 -29.23 -4.55
N ALA A 712 -5.05 -29.94 -4.42
CA ALA A 712 -5.29 -31.14 -5.21
C ALA A 712 -6.77 -31.37 -5.50
N ARG A 713 -7.06 -32.07 -6.59
CA ARG A 713 -8.40 -32.55 -6.94
C ARG A 713 -8.36 -34.03 -7.33
N ALA A 714 -9.47 -34.72 -7.03
CA ALA A 714 -9.69 -36.10 -7.42
C ALA A 714 -10.35 -36.14 -8.80
N ILE A 715 -9.70 -36.77 -9.76
CA ILE A 715 -10.24 -36.98 -11.11
C ILE A 715 -11.04 -38.28 -11.12
N ARG A 716 -12.30 -38.21 -11.57
CA ARG A 716 -13.25 -39.32 -11.56
C ARG A 716 -13.57 -39.78 -12.99
N SER A 717 -13.94 -41.05 -13.13
CA SER A 717 -14.39 -41.65 -14.39
C SER A 717 -15.64 -40.95 -14.95
N SER A 718 -15.83 -41.03 -16.28
CA SER A 718 -16.95 -40.42 -17.02
C SER A 718 -18.34 -40.89 -16.55
N LYS A 719 -18.43 -42.02 -15.85
CA LYS A 719 -19.64 -42.51 -15.16
C LYS A 719 -19.80 -42.02 -13.71
N GLY A 720 -18.99 -41.04 -13.28
CA GLY A 720 -19.13 -40.25 -12.04
C GLY A 720 -18.74 -40.92 -10.72
N LYS A 721 -18.62 -42.26 -10.64
CA LYS A 721 -18.53 -42.95 -9.33
C LYS A 721 -17.11 -43.24 -8.80
N GLN A 722 -16.12 -43.52 -9.65
CA GLN A 722 -14.79 -43.97 -9.20
C GLN A 722 -13.69 -42.93 -9.46
N VAL A 723 -12.84 -42.67 -8.46
CA VAL A 723 -11.62 -41.84 -8.60
C VAL A 723 -10.57 -42.64 -9.37
N ILE A 724 -9.93 -42.03 -10.36
CA ILE A 724 -8.90 -42.65 -11.21
C ILE A 724 -7.51 -42.24 -10.74
N TYR A 725 -7.29 -40.94 -10.51
CA TYR A 725 -6.03 -40.38 -10.01
C TYR A 725 -6.26 -39.02 -9.34
N TYR A 726 -5.24 -38.50 -8.69
CA TYR A 726 -5.22 -37.16 -8.10
C TYR A 726 -4.29 -36.26 -8.89
N GLU A 727 -4.63 -34.99 -9.02
CA GLU A 727 -3.73 -34.00 -9.59
C GLU A 727 -3.75 -32.72 -8.77
N GLY A 728 -2.64 -31.99 -8.78
CA GLY A 728 -2.48 -30.87 -7.87
C GLY A 728 -1.23 -30.04 -8.10
N SER A 729 -1.10 -29.00 -7.27
CA SER A 729 0.09 -28.15 -7.18
C SER A 729 0.65 -28.09 -5.76
N ILE A 730 1.95 -27.85 -5.68
CA ILE A 730 2.72 -27.69 -4.44
C ILE A 730 3.56 -26.42 -4.54
N ILE A 731 3.53 -25.61 -3.48
CA ILE A 731 4.34 -24.40 -3.33
C ILE A 731 5.18 -24.52 -2.05
N ASP A 732 6.47 -24.17 -2.10
CA ASP A 732 7.31 -24.05 -0.91
C ASP A 732 7.00 -22.72 -0.18
N ILE A 733 6.44 -22.81 1.02
CA ILE A 733 6.08 -21.67 1.87
C ILE A 733 7.01 -21.54 3.08
N THR A 734 8.17 -22.20 3.09
CA THR A 734 9.11 -22.21 4.22
C THR A 734 9.57 -20.80 4.59
N ASN A 735 9.93 -19.98 3.61
CA ASN A 735 10.34 -18.60 3.86
C ASN A 735 9.18 -17.73 4.35
N LEU A 736 7.96 -18.00 3.87
CA LEU A 736 6.76 -17.32 4.34
C LEU A 736 6.51 -17.61 5.83
N LYS A 737 6.56 -18.88 6.25
CA LYS A 737 6.39 -19.27 7.66
C LYS A 737 7.48 -18.73 8.58
N LYS A 738 8.75 -18.76 8.15
CA LYS A 738 9.85 -18.14 8.90
C LYS A 738 9.68 -16.62 9.05
N THR A 739 9.15 -15.97 8.02
CA THR A 739 8.87 -14.52 8.06
C THR A 739 7.68 -14.23 8.95
N GLU A 740 6.62 -15.04 8.91
CA GLU A 740 5.46 -14.94 9.78
C GLU A 740 5.83 -15.11 11.25
N GLU A 741 6.66 -16.10 11.60
CA GLU A 741 7.15 -16.30 12.96
C GLU A 741 8.00 -15.12 13.44
N LYS A 742 8.90 -14.60 12.59
CA LYS A 742 9.67 -13.39 12.89
C LYS A 742 8.77 -12.17 13.09
N LEU A 743 7.77 -11.97 12.22
CA LEU A 743 6.80 -10.88 12.35
C LEU A 743 5.98 -11.02 13.63
N ARG A 744 5.55 -12.23 13.99
CA ARG A 744 4.83 -12.49 15.25
C ARG A 744 5.71 -12.22 16.47
N TYR A 745 6.99 -12.58 16.40
CA TYR A 745 7.96 -12.29 17.46
C TYR A 745 8.19 -10.77 17.60
N SER A 746 8.48 -10.07 16.49
CA SER A 746 8.66 -8.61 16.46
C SER A 746 7.41 -7.82 16.82
N ALA A 747 6.21 -8.36 16.57
CA ALA A 747 4.95 -7.73 16.99
C ALA A 747 4.80 -7.68 18.51
N SER A 748 5.52 -8.51 19.26
CA SER A 748 5.44 -8.60 20.72
C SER A 748 6.74 -8.22 21.44
N HIS A 749 7.89 -8.18 20.78
CA HIS A 749 9.19 -7.93 21.41
C HIS A 749 9.91 -6.70 20.83
N ASP A 750 10.71 -6.04 21.67
CA ASP A 750 11.63 -4.97 21.30
C ASP A 750 12.87 -5.54 20.61
N ALA A 751 13.22 -5.03 19.44
CA ALA A 751 14.29 -5.58 18.60
C ALA A 751 15.69 -5.44 19.20
N LEU A 752 15.91 -4.41 20.03
CA LEU A 752 17.21 -4.13 20.64
C LEU A 752 17.43 -4.94 21.93
N THR A 753 16.47 -4.88 22.85
CA THR A 753 16.62 -5.43 24.21
C THR A 753 16.05 -6.83 24.38
N ASN A 754 15.29 -7.31 23.40
CA ASN A 754 14.56 -8.58 23.43
C ASN A 754 13.54 -8.69 24.59
N LEU A 755 13.14 -7.56 25.16
CA LEU A 755 12.04 -7.46 26.13
C LEU A 755 10.69 -7.41 25.41
N TRP A 756 9.59 -7.48 26.15
CA TRP A 756 8.28 -7.19 25.59
C TRP A 756 8.23 -5.74 25.09
N ASN A 757 7.49 -5.50 24.00
CA ASN A 757 7.29 -4.17 23.46
C ASN A 757 6.01 -3.52 23.99
N ARG A 758 5.84 -2.24 23.65
CA ARG A 758 4.65 -1.45 23.99
C ARG A 758 3.32 -2.13 23.66
N SER A 759 3.21 -2.75 22.48
CA SER A 759 1.95 -3.40 22.06
C SER A 759 1.57 -4.56 22.96
N PHE A 760 2.53 -5.42 23.32
CA PHE A 760 2.29 -6.53 24.25
C PHE A 760 1.92 -6.02 25.65
N PHE A 761 2.64 -5.01 26.15
CA PHE A 761 2.37 -4.44 27.47
C PHE A 761 0.96 -3.84 27.57
N ILE A 762 0.51 -3.09 26.57
CA ILE A 762 -0.85 -2.53 26.53
C ILE A 762 -1.91 -3.63 26.52
N GLU A 763 -1.72 -4.69 25.72
CA GLU A 763 -2.67 -5.81 25.66
C GLU A 763 -2.76 -6.52 27.01
N ARG A 764 -1.62 -6.75 27.68
CA ARG A 764 -1.59 -7.36 29.00
C ARG A 764 -2.23 -6.46 30.06
N LEU A 765 -1.88 -5.18 30.08
CA LEU A 765 -2.45 -4.21 31.02
C LEU A 765 -3.98 -4.12 30.86
N LYS A 766 -4.50 -4.18 29.63
CA LYS A 766 -5.95 -4.27 29.38
C LYS A 766 -6.58 -5.51 30.02
N LYS A 767 -5.90 -6.67 29.96
CA LYS A 767 -6.34 -7.90 30.64
C LYS A 767 -6.32 -7.73 32.17
N SER A 768 -5.29 -7.10 32.72
CA SER A 768 -5.19 -6.83 34.17
C SER A 768 -6.29 -5.88 34.65
N ILE A 769 -6.58 -4.80 33.91
CA ILE A 769 -7.71 -3.89 34.19
C ILE A 769 -9.05 -4.65 34.13
N THR A 770 -9.27 -5.46 33.08
CA THR A 770 -10.49 -6.26 32.96
C THR A 770 -10.65 -7.24 34.14
N ARG A 771 -9.54 -7.80 34.63
CA ARG A 771 -9.53 -8.70 35.79
C ARG A 771 -9.81 -7.97 37.10
N LEU A 772 -9.28 -6.76 37.28
CA LEU A 772 -9.55 -5.88 38.43
C LEU A 772 -11.05 -5.57 38.57
N HIS A 773 -11.73 -5.33 37.46
CA HIS A 773 -13.19 -5.10 37.45
C HIS A 773 -14.01 -6.36 37.74
N LYS A 774 -13.48 -7.56 37.43
CA LYS A 774 -14.16 -8.85 37.66
C LYS A 774 -13.92 -9.45 39.04
N GLN A 775 -12.73 -9.24 39.62
CA GLN A 775 -12.30 -9.88 40.87
C GLN A 775 -11.98 -8.82 41.92
N SER A 776 -12.76 -8.78 43.01
CA SER A 776 -12.60 -7.78 44.07
C SER A 776 -11.26 -7.84 44.82
N ASN A 777 -10.61 -9.01 44.86
CA ASN A 777 -9.36 -9.22 45.58
C ASN A 777 -8.12 -9.17 44.66
N TYR A 778 -8.28 -8.88 43.38
CA TYR A 778 -7.15 -8.79 42.45
C TYR A 778 -6.53 -7.40 42.54
N LEU A 779 -5.22 -7.31 42.74
CA LEU A 779 -4.46 -6.06 42.72
C LEU A 779 -3.29 -6.19 41.74
N PHE A 780 -2.93 -5.07 41.12
CA PHE A 780 -1.76 -4.95 40.26
C PHE A 780 -1.16 -3.55 40.38
N ALA A 781 0.11 -3.40 40.03
CA ALA A 781 0.79 -2.11 39.96
C ALA A 781 1.63 -1.99 38.69
N VAL A 782 1.79 -0.76 38.21
CA VAL A 782 2.66 -0.41 37.08
C VAL A 782 3.78 0.47 37.60
N LEU A 783 5.02 0.08 37.31
CA LEU A 783 6.20 0.91 37.50
C LEU A 783 6.62 1.41 36.12
N PHE A 784 6.82 2.72 36.01
CA PHE A 784 7.34 3.40 34.82
C PHE A 784 8.71 3.96 35.15
N LEU A 785 9.72 3.59 34.37
CA LEU A 785 11.12 3.86 34.64
C LEU A 785 11.69 4.66 33.47
N ASP A 786 12.45 5.69 33.81
CA ASP A 786 13.19 6.51 32.87
C ASP A 786 14.64 6.64 33.33
N LEU A 787 15.57 6.53 32.39
CA LEU A 787 16.99 6.54 32.68
C LEU A 787 17.55 7.97 32.70
N ASP A 788 17.90 8.44 33.90
CA ASP A 788 18.31 9.82 34.11
C ASP A 788 19.62 10.12 33.34
N GLY A 789 19.57 11.09 32.42
CA GLY A 789 20.75 11.54 31.69
C GLY A 789 21.18 10.62 30.55
N PHE A 790 20.35 9.67 30.11
CA PHE A 790 20.66 8.79 28.97
C PHE A 790 21.01 9.56 27.68
N LYS A 791 20.34 10.69 27.45
CA LYS A 791 20.66 11.58 26.32
C LYS A 791 22.11 12.06 26.34
N ILE A 792 22.63 12.44 27.50
CA ILE A 792 24.03 12.89 27.66
C ILE A 792 25.00 11.75 27.28
N ILE A 793 24.67 10.52 27.64
CA ILE A 793 25.48 9.35 27.28
C ILE A 793 25.49 9.14 25.76
N ASN A 794 24.34 9.29 25.09
CA ASN A 794 24.29 9.24 23.62
C ASN A 794 25.08 10.37 22.97
N ASP A 795 24.95 11.59 23.50
CA ASP A 795 25.61 12.78 22.95
C ASP A 795 27.14 12.71 23.15
N CYS A 796 27.61 12.17 24.28
CA CYS A 796 29.04 12.06 24.61
C CYS A 796 29.73 10.79 24.06
N LEU A 797 29.05 9.64 24.05
CA LEU A 797 29.64 8.33 23.73
C LEU A 797 29.06 7.70 22.45
N GLY A 798 28.08 8.35 21.81
CA GLY A 798 27.42 7.90 20.60
C GLY A 798 26.30 6.89 20.85
N HIS A 799 25.32 6.84 19.92
CA HIS A 799 24.16 5.95 20.01
C HIS A 799 24.50 4.46 20.16
N GLY A 800 25.60 3.99 19.55
CA GLY A 800 26.02 2.59 19.69
C GLY A 800 26.43 2.22 21.13
N MET A 801 26.90 3.18 21.94
CA MET A 801 27.17 2.95 23.36
C MET A 801 25.89 2.98 24.17
N GLY A 802 24.96 3.87 23.84
CA GLY A 802 23.61 3.89 24.43
C GLY A 802 22.85 2.59 24.19
N ASP A 803 22.92 2.02 22.99
CA ASP A 803 22.29 0.74 22.66
C ASP A 803 22.85 -0.41 23.51
N LEU A 804 24.18 -0.47 23.71
CA LEU A 804 24.81 -1.44 24.59
C LEU A 804 24.40 -1.24 26.05
N LEU A 805 24.28 0.00 26.49
CA LEU A 805 23.79 0.33 27.83
C LEU A 805 22.36 -0.17 28.04
N LEU A 806 21.47 0.06 27.08
CA LEU A 806 20.08 -0.43 27.13
C LEU A 806 20.00 -1.96 27.17
N ILE A 807 20.87 -2.66 26.43
CA ILE A 807 20.98 -4.12 26.47
C ILE A 807 21.46 -4.61 27.85
N GLU A 808 22.43 -3.95 28.47
CA GLU A 808 22.90 -4.34 29.80
C GLU A 808 21.89 -4.01 30.91
N ILE A 809 21.18 -2.88 30.79
CA ILE A 809 20.08 -2.52 31.68
C ILE A 809 18.96 -3.56 31.59
N SER A 810 18.57 -3.98 30.38
CA SER A 810 17.51 -4.98 30.21
C SER A 810 17.88 -6.32 30.86
N LYS A 811 19.12 -6.78 30.69
CA LYS A 811 19.64 -7.99 31.36
C LYS A 811 19.60 -7.85 32.87
N ARG A 812 20.09 -6.73 33.39
CA ARG A 812 20.18 -6.48 34.83
C ARG A 812 18.81 -6.37 35.49
N LEU A 813 17.85 -5.72 34.83
CA LEU A 813 16.45 -5.67 35.23
C LEU A 813 15.81 -7.05 35.22
N LYS A 814 16.03 -7.84 34.16
CA LYS A 814 15.46 -9.20 34.03
C LYS A 814 15.93 -10.15 35.13
N ILE A 815 17.18 -10.02 35.60
CA ILE A 815 17.71 -10.80 36.72
C ILE A 815 17.08 -10.36 38.05
N SER A 816 16.75 -9.07 38.19
CA SER A 816 16.18 -8.51 39.42
C SER A 816 14.70 -8.81 39.63
N LEU A 817 13.99 -9.27 38.60
CA LEU A 817 12.54 -9.47 38.61
C LEU A 817 12.19 -10.95 38.64
N HIS A 818 11.10 -11.30 39.33
CA HIS A 818 10.61 -12.67 39.38
C HIS A 818 9.92 -13.05 38.06
N SER A 819 9.86 -14.35 37.74
CA SER A 819 9.31 -14.86 36.47
C SER A 819 7.84 -14.51 36.21
N GLY A 820 7.09 -14.06 37.23
CA GLY A 820 5.73 -13.57 37.10
C GLY A 820 5.59 -12.08 36.78
N ASN A 821 6.67 -11.29 36.82
CA ASN A 821 6.64 -9.86 36.52
C ASN A 821 6.91 -9.63 35.03
N ILE A 822 6.21 -8.66 34.45
CA ILE A 822 6.29 -8.38 33.01
C ILE A 822 7.11 -7.12 32.81
N LEU A 823 8.34 -7.31 32.33
CA LEU A 823 9.27 -6.24 31.98
C LEU A 823 9.15 -5.92 30.49
N CYS A 824 8.95 -4.64 30.18
CA CYS A 824 8.74 -4.12 28.85
C CYS A 824 9.64 -2.90 28.62
N ARG A 825 10.03 -2.65 27.36
CA ARG A 825 10.58 -1.38 26.91
C ARG A 825 9.57 -0.68 26.02
N LEU A 826 9.14 0.52 26.40
CA LEU A 826 8.12 1.27 25.66
C LEU A 826 8.72 1.99 24.44
N GLY A 827 9.97 2.42 24.53
CA GLY A 827 10.73 3.12 23.50
C GLY A 827 11.83 3.97 24.13
N GLY A 828 12.87 4.33 23.37
CA GLY A 828 13.97 5.16 23.89
C GLY A 828 14.62 4.57 25.14
N ASP A 829 14.66 5.36 26.20
CA ASP A 829 15.15 5.05 27.56
C ASP A 829 14.04 4.64 28.55
N GLU A 830 12.81 4.44 28.08
CA GLU A 830 11.65 4.14 28.93
C GLU A 830 11.43 2.62 29.09
N PHE A 831 11.40 2.17 30.35
CA PHE A 831 11.06 0.80 30.72
C PHE A 831 9.80 0.77 31.58
N THR A 832 9.02 -0.30 31.47
CA THR A 832 7.86 -0.51 32.33
C THR A 832 7.85 -1.91 32.93
N ILE A 833 7.38 -2.00 34.18
CA ILE A 833 7.20 -3.26 34.88
C ILE A 833 5.74 -3.35 35.32
N LEU A 834 5.07 -4.40 34.88
CA LEU A 834 3.72 -4.75 35.35
C LEU A 834 3.81 -5.86 36.39
N LEU A 835 3.31 -5.57 37.58
CA LEU A 835 3.23 -6.48 38.72
C LEU A 835 1.77 -6.94 38.87
N GLU A 836 1.51 -8.22 38.64
CA GLU A 836 0.16 -8.81 38.73
C GLU A 836 0.03 -9.70 39.97
N ASN A 837 -1.15 -9.68 40.61
CA ASN A 837 -1.46 -10.40 41.84
C ASN A 837 -0.59 -9.96 43.04
N ILE A 838 -0.35 -8.65 43.17
CA ILE A 838 0.32 -8.11 44.36
C ILE A 838 -0.61 -8.20 45.57
N SER A 839 -0.03 -8.39 46.75
CA SER A 839 -0.83 -8.41 47.99
C SER A 839 -1.08 -7.00 48.53
N ASP A 840 -0.09 -6.12 48.36
CA ASP A 840 -0.11 -4.74 48.83
C ASP A 840 0.76 -3.84 47.94
N ILE A 841 0.54 -2.51 47.98
CA ILE A 841 1.34 -1.53 47.24
C ILE A 841 2.78 -1.43 47.75
N ASN A 842 3.02 -1.79 49.01
CA ASN A 842 4.37 -1.87 49.59
C ASN A 842 5.27 -2.82 48.79
N GLU A 843 4.71 -3.91 48.25
CA GLU A 843 5.43 -4.85 47.37
C GLU A 843 5.97 -4.16 46.11
N ALA A 844 5.19 -3.24 45.53
CA ALA A 844 5.62 -2.46 44.37
C ALA A 844 6.74 -1.46 44.73
N GLN A 845 6.69 -0.85 45.92
CA GLN A 845 7.72 0.06 46.42
C GLN A 845 9.03 -0.66 46.75
N GLU A 846 8.96 -1.88 47.29
CA GLU A 846 10.12 -2.73 47.53
C GLU A 846 10.81 -3.12 46.21
N ILE A 847 10.04 -3.51 45.20
CA ILE A 847 10.56 -3.83 43.86
C ILE A 847 11.21 -2.59 43.24
N ALA A 848 10.57 -1.42 43.32
CA ALA A 848 11.16 -0.17 42.83
C ALA A 848 12.49 0.14 43.54
N SER A 849 12.54 0.00 44.86
CA SER A 849 13.76 0.22 45.66
C SER A 849 14.89 -0.76 45.29
N ARG A 850 14.54 -2.03 45.00
CA ARG A 850 15.49 -3.03 44.52
C ARG A 850 16.03 -2.69 43.14
N VAL A 851 15.18 -2.23 42.22
CA VAL A 851 15.58 -1.81 40.88
C VAL A 851 16.54 -0.62 40.95
N LEU A 852 16.22 0.43 41.73
CA LEU A 852 17.09 1.58 41.94
C LEU A 852 18.49 1.18 42.43
N LYS A 853 18.56 0.32 43.47
CA LYS A 853 19.84 -0.17 44.01
C LYS A 853 20.68 -0.94 42.99
N ILE A 854 20.03 -1.66 42.08
CA ILE A 854 20.72 -2.48 41.08
C ILE A 854 21.20 -1.65 39.89
N LEU A 855 20.42 -0.65 39.47
CA LEU A 855 20.79 0.26 38.38
C LEU A 855 21.85 1.29 38.80
N ASN A 856 21.91 1.68 40.08
CA ASN A 856 22.97 2.56 40.60
C ASN A 856 24.39 1.94 40.59
N LYS A 857 24.53 0.64 40.30
CA LYS A 857 25.86 0.01 40.13
C LYS A 857 26.46 0.37 38.77
N PRO A 858 27.78 0.56 38.63
CA PRO A 858 28.40 0.90 37.35
C PRO A 858 28.14 -0.17 36.28
N PHE A 859 28.03 0.27 35.02
CA PHE A 859 27.95 -0.57 33.83
C PHE A 859 29.31 -0.57 33.14
N THR A 860 29.88 -1.76 32.91
CA THR A 860 31.14 -1.90 32.18
C THR A 860 30.84 -2.08 30.69
N LEU A 861 31.02 -1.02 29.90
CA LEU A 861 30.74 -1.01 28.47
C LEU A 861 32.05 -0.77 27.69
N LYS A 862 32.52 -1.78 26.95
CA LYS A 862 33.78 -1.73 26.16
C LYS A 862 34.99 -1.17 26.95
N GLY A 863 35.07 -1.45 28.25
CA GLY A 863 36.17 -1.00 29.12
C GLY A 863 35.91 0.30 29.89
N HIS A 864 34.83 1.03 29.61
CA HIS A 864 34.43 2.22 30.38
C HIS A 864 33.45 1.85 31.49
N GLN A 865 33.56 2.53 32.64
CA GLN A 865 32.54 2.48 33.69
C GLN A 865 31.55 3.63 33.51
N VAL A 866 30.27 3.28 33.30
CA VAL A 866 29.18 4.24 33.12
C VAL A 866 28.22 4.14 34.30
N PHE A 867 27.84 5.28 34.86
CA PHE A 867 26.83 5.39 35.90
C PHE A 867 25.57 6.03 35.31
N ILE A 868 24.40 5.50 35.67
CA ILE A 868 23.13 6.05 35.23
C ILE A 868 22.14 6.02 36.38
N GLY A 869 21.46 7.14 36.59
CA GLY A 869 20.34 7.22 37.52
C GLY A 869 19.07 6.62 36.90
N THR A 870 18.06 6.37 37.72
CA THR A 870 16.75 5.96 37.21
C THR A 870 15.67 6.59 38.06
N SER A 871 14.71 7.23 37.41
CA SER A 871 13.53 7.79 38.06
C SER A 871 12.35 6.86 37.84
N ILE A 872 11.61 6.52 38.91
CA ILE A 872 10.52 5.52 38.85
C ILE A 872 9.20 6.14 39.31
N GLY A 873 8.16 6.04 38.50
CA GLY A 873 6.78 6.33 38.87
C GLY A 873 5.99 5.06 39.11
N ILE A 874 5.25 4.99 40.22
CA ILE A 874 4.47 3.81 40.62
C ILE A 874 2.98 4.17 40.59
N VAL A 875 2.15 3.35 39.94
CA VAL A 875 0.69 3.49 39.96
C VAL A 875 0.06 2.19 40.41
N LYS A 876 -0.85 2.29 41.39
CA LYS A 876 -1.73 1.20 41.82
C LYS A 876 -2.91 1.08 40.86
N GLY A 877 -3.23 -0.13 40.42
CA GLY A 877 -4.48 -0.39 39.70
C GLY A 877 -5.69 -0.18 40.62
N THR A 878 -6.45 0.91 40.39
CA THR A 878 -7.74 1.18 41.02
C THR A 878 -8.89 0.96 40.04
N ARG A 879 -10.11 0.79 40.57
CA ARG A 879 -11.33 0.60 39.75
C ARG A 879 -11.71 1.83 38.94
N GLU A 880 -11.09 2.97 39.19
CA GLU A 880 -11.30 4.20 38.42
C GLU A 880 -10.68 4.10 37.01
N TYR A 881 -9.71 3.21 36.82
CA TYR A 881 -9.07 3.00 35.52
C TYR A 881 -9.88 2.09 34.62
N HIS A 882 -10.10 2.54 33.40
CA HIS A 882 -10.84 1.81 32.36
C HIS A 882 -9.95 1.50 31.16
N LEU A 883 -8.92 2.32 30.93
CA LEU A 883 -8.05 2.21 29.75
C LEU A 883 -6.56 2.22 30.14
N PRO A 884 -5.72 1.37 29.51
CA PRO A 884 -4.27 1.35 29.75
C PRO A 884 -3.55 2.72 29.66
N PRO A 885 -3.88 3.62 28.72
CA PRO A 885 -3.25 4.94 28.64
C PRO A 885 -3.42 5.82 29.89
N GLU A 886 -4.51 5.64 30.65
CA GLU A 886 -4.75 6.42 31.87
C GLU A 886 -3.70 6.10 32.95
N ILE A 887 -3.43 4.80 33.14
CA ILE A 887 -2.43 4.31 34.09
C ILE A 887 -1.02 4.72 33.65
N LEU A 888 -0.71 4.61 32.36
CA LEU A 888 0.60 5.01 31.83
C LEU A 888 0.85 6.52 32.01
N ARG A 889 -0.16 7.37 31.74
CA ARG A 889 -0.07 8.82 31.96
C ARG A 889 0.21 9.17 33.42
N ASP A 890 -0.50 8.50 34.34
CA ASP A 890 -0.31 8.76 35.77
C ASP A 890 1.04 8.25 36.28
N ALA A 891 1.52 7.13 35.71
CA ALA A 891 2.84 6.59 36.04
C ALA A 891 3.96 7.48 35.53
N ASP A 892 3.81 8.03 34.34
CA ASP A 892 4.68 9.07 33.78
C ASP A 892 4.67 10.35 34.65
N THR A 893 3.49 10.79 35.08
CA THR A 893 3.35 11.96 35.99
C THR A 893 4.09 11.74 37.32
N ALA A 894 3.98 10.54 37.90
CA ALA A 894 4.70 10.19 39.12
C ALA A 894 6.22 10.09 38.90
N MET A 895 6.65 9.53 37.76
CA MET A 895 8.06 9.43 37.37
C MET A 895 8.67 10.82 37.16
N TYR A 896 7.95 11.75 36.53
CA TYR A 896 8.39 13.14 36.39
C TYR A 896 8.56 13.84 37.75
N ARG A 897 7.66 13.57 38.71
CA ARG A 897 7.84 14.04 40.09
C ARG A 897 9.07 13.44 40.76
N ALA A 898 9.41 12.18 40.46
CA ALA A 898 10.65 11.56 40.93
C ALA A 898 11.88 12.29 40.37
N LYS A 899 11.87 12.67 39.09
CA LYS A 899 12.94 13.47 38.48
C LYS A 899 13.15 14.82 39.19
N LYS A 900 12.08 15.50 39.57
CA LYS A 900 12.15 16.79 40.29
C LYS A 900 12.63 16.69 41.73
N LYS A 901 12.28 15.62 42.45
CA LYS A 901 12.65 15.43 43.87
C LYS A 901 14.13 15.07 44.10
N GLY A 902 14.95 15.04 43.04
CA GLY A 902 16.40 14.77 43.15
C GLY A 902 16.93 13.71 42.19
N LYS A 903 16.11 13.17 41.26
CA LYS A 903 16.43 12.04 40.37
C LYS A 903 16.82 10.77 41.17
N GLY A 904 16.89 9.61 40.53
CA GLY A 904 17.31 8.38 41.23
C GLY A 904 16.38 7.88 42.34
N CYS A 905 15.09 8.27 42.35
CA CYS A 905 14.13 7.86 43.37
C CYS A 905 12.82 7.31 42.77
N ALA A 906 11.98 6.73 43.62
CA ALA A 906 10.67 6.20 43.24
C ALA A 906 9.54 6.99 43.91
N VAL A 907 8.51 7.35 43.14
CA VAL A 907 7.35 8.11 43.64
C VAL A 907 6.07 7.37 43.32
N LEU A 908 5.20 7.20 44.32
CA LEU A 908 3.86 6.67 44.15
C LEU A 908 2.90 7.78 43.69
N PHE A 909 2.12 7.51 42.66
CA PHE A 909 1.12 8.44 42.15
C PHE A 909 0.02 8.72 43.17
N ASP A 910 -0.35 10.00 43.27
CA ASP A 910 -1.51 10.50 44.00
C ASP A 910 -2.36 11.41 43.07
N ALA A 911 -3.66 11.56 43.33
CA ALA A 911 -4.55 12.33 42.45
C ALA A 911 -4.19 13.82 42.35
N GLY A 912 -3.64 14.42 43.42
CA GLY A 912 -3.07 15.76 43.44
C GLY A 912 -1.87 15.91 42.51
N MET A 913 -1.16 14.81 42.18
CA MET A 913 -0.09 14.86 41.19
C MET A 913 -0.57 15.30 39.81
N ARG A 914 -1.76 14.82 39.44
CA ARG A 914 -2.37 15.14 38.15
C ARG A 914 -2.85 16.59 38.11
N THR A 915 -3.47 17.07 39.19
CA THR A 915 -3.93 18.47 39.25
C THR A 915 -2.77 19.44 39.15
N ASP A 916 -1.65 19.16 39.83
CA ASP A 916 -0.48 20.04 39.80
C ASP A 916 0.20 20.02 38.42
N ALA A 917 0.25 18.87 37.75
CA ALA A 917 0.79 18.77 36.39
C ALA A 917 -0.06 19.57 35.38
N LEU A 918 -1.39 19.46 35.48
CA LEU A 918 -2.31 20.26 34.65
C LEU A 918 -2.21 21.75 34.95
N ARG A 919 -2.13 22.12 36.24
CA ARG A 919 -1.98 23.51 36.68
C ARG A 919 -0.69 24.13 36.13
N ARG A 920 0.41 23.38 36.17
CA ARG A 920 1.71 23.79 35.62
C ARG A 920 1.65 23.99 34.11
N LEU A 921 1.01 23.07 33.37
CA LEU A 921 0.83 23.19 31.92
C LEU A 921 0.01 24.43 31.56
N GLN A 922 -1.03 24.72 32.34
CA GLN A 922 -1.83 25.92 32.19
C GLN A 922 -0.96 27.18 32.37
N ILE A 923 -0.21 27.27 33.47
CA ILE A 923 0.73 28.38 33.71
C ILE A 923 1.76 28.53 32.59
N GLN A 924 2.33 27.43 32.10
CA GLN A 924 3.28 27.47 30.98
C GLN A 924 2.64 28.06 29.71
N THR A 925 1.37 27.75 29.48
CA THR A 925 0.63 28.26 28.32
C THR A 925 0.33 29.74 28.50
N ASP A 926 -0.17 30.12 29.67
CA ASP A 926 -0.58 31.49 29.99
C ASP A 926 0.64 32.44 30.04
N LEU A 927 1.80 31.99 30.57
CA LEU A 927 3.05 32.76 30.62
C LEU A 927 3.55 33.22 29.25
N ARG A 928 3.27 32.46 28.19
CA ARG A 928 3.68 32.85 26.82
C ARG A 928 2.94 34.10 26.33
N PHE A 929 1.69 34.27 26.76
CA PHE A 929 0.85 35.41 26.37
C PHE A 929 0.96 36.58 27.35
N ALA A 930 1.23 36.29 28.63
CA ALA A 930 1.25 37.28 29.71
C ALA A 930 2.22 38.46 29.47
N LEU A 931 3.37 38.20 28.83
CA LEU A 931 4.35 39.26 28.53
C LEU A 931 3.84 40.21 27.42
N GLU A 932 3.16 39.68 26.40
CA GLU A 932 2.61 40.46 25.28
C GLU A 932 1.34 41.23 25.68
N GLN A 933 0.59 40.73 26.68
CA GLN A 933 -0.66 41.31 27.15
C GLN A 933 -0.51 42.22 28.38
N GLU A 934 0.72 42.57 28.78
CA GLU A 934 1.01 43.46 29.91
C GLU A 934 0.36 43.02 31.23
N GLU A 935 0.30 41.70 31.49
CA GLU A 935 -0.35 41.13 32.69
C GLU A 935 0.53 41.16 33.96
N PHE A 936 1.80 41.55 33.81
CA PHE A 936 2.77 41.62 34.90
C PHE A 936 2.81 43.00 35.54
N GLN A 937 3.02 43.03 36.86
CA GLN A 937 3.17 44.27 37.63
C GLN A 937 4.30 44.15 38.65
N LEU A 938 4.94 45.27 38.98
CA LEU A 938 5.95 45.33 40.03
C LEU A 938 5.37 45.94 41.30
N TYR A 939 5.60 45.25 42.41
CA TYR A 939 5.37 45.76 43.76
C TYR A 939 6.73 46.08 44.38
N TYR A 940 6.77 47.04 45.29
CA TYR A 940 8.01 47.59 45.84
C TYR A 940 8.02 47.45 47.35
N GLN A 941 8.97 46.70 47.89
CA GLN A 941 9.11 46.55 49.34
C GLN A 941 10.22 47.47 49.86
N PRO A 942 9.98 48.32 50.88
CA PRO A 942 10.98 49.26 51.35
C PRO A 942 12.12 48.57 52.10
N ILE A 943 13.33 49.03 51.83
CA ILE A 943 14.57 48.67 52.54
C ILE A 943 14.94 49.86 53.43
N ILE A 944 15.06 49.62 54.73
CA ILE A 944 15.27 50.65 55.75
C ILE A 944 16.71 50.57 56.28
N GLU A 945 17.36 51.72 56.45
CA GLU A 945 18.61 51.82 57.20
C GLU A 945 18.32 51.74 58.70
N LEU A 946 18.77 50.67 59.36
CA LEU A 946 18.38 50.36 60.74
C LEU A 946 18.93 51.35 61.77
N SER A 947 20.03 52.04 61.46
CA SER A 947 20.60 53.06 62.35
C SER A 947 19.80 54.37 62.35
N THR A 948 19.17 54.73 61.22
CA THR A 948 18.46 56.01 61.06
C THR A 948 16.94 55.87 60.97
N GLY A 949 16.42 54.66 60.73
CA GLY A 949 15.01 54.38 60.49
C GLY A 949 14.48 54.98 59.18
N LYS A 950 15.36 55.42 58.27
CA LYS A 950 15.00 56.04 56.99
C LYS A 950 15.03 55.04 55.85
N ILE A 951 14.23 55.31 54.82
CA ILE A 951 14.22 54.52 53.59
C ILE A 951 15.58 54.67 52.89
N ALA A 952 16.21 53.54 52.61
CA ALA A 952 17.45 53.44 51.83
C ALA A 952 17.16 53.04 50.36
N GLY A 953 16.09 52.30 50.12
CA GLY A 953 15.73 51.81 48.79
C GLY A 953 14.47 50.98 48.78
N PHE A 954 14.22 50.32 47.65
CA PHE A 954 13.13 49.36 47.48
C PHE A 954 13.61 48.10 46.77
N GLU A 955 13.04 46.95 47.13
CA GLU A 955 13.12 45.73 46.33
C GLU A 955 11.92 45.63 45.39
N ALA A 956 12.17 45.51 44.09
CA ALA A 956 11.17 45.29 43.06
C ALA A 956 10.80 43.80 42.98
N LEU A 957 9.53 43.52 43.24
CA LEU A 957 8.98 42.19 43.38
C LEU A 957 7.89 41.97 42.33
N LEU A 958 8.17 41.06 41.39
CA LEU A 958 7.26 40.72 40.30
C LEU A 958 5.97 40.09 40.81
N ARG A 959 4.83 40.51 40.26
CA ARG A 959 3.48 39.96 40.48
C ARG A 959 2.81 39.71 39.14
N TRP A 960 1.95 38.69 39.10
CA TRP A 960 1.16 38.36 37.92
C TRP A 960 -0.32 38.41 38.25
N GLU A 961 -1.02 39.38 37.64
CA GLU A 961 -2.46 39.57 37.78
C GLU A 961 -3.15 38.98 36.56
N HIS A 962 -3.50 37.70 36.63
CA HIS A 962 -4.09 37.00 35.49
C HIS A 962 -5.58 37.38 35.31
N PRO A 963 -6.04 37.78 34.10
CA PRO A 963 -7.39 38.32 33.89
C PRO A 963 -8.54 37.42 34.36
N GLN A 964 -8.35 36.09 34.29
CA GLN A 964 -9.39 35.11 34.65
C GLN A 964 -9.16 34.44 36.01
N GLN A 965 -7.92 34.39 36.48
CA GLN A 965 -7.54 33.61 37.67
C GLN A 965 -7.17 34.51 38.86
N GLY A 966 -7.09 35.82 38.63
CA GLY A 966 -6.59 36.78 39.59
C GLY A 966 -5.09 36.60 39.83
N PHE A 967 -4.68 36.91 41.05
CA PHE A 967 -3.29 36.87 41.47
C PHE A 967 -2.68 35.45 41.40
N ILE A 968 -1.63 35.28 40.60
CA ILE A 968 -0.82 34.06 40.57
C ILE A 968 0.49 34.29 41.32
N SER A 969 0.78 33.40 42.28
CA SER A 969 1.96 33.54 43.16
C SER A 969 3.27 33.42 42.37
N PRO A 970 4.28 34.28 42.62
CA PRO A 970 5.62 34.14 42.06
C PRO A 970 6.25 32.77 42.28
N GLY A 971 5.99 32.13 43.43
CA GLY A 971 6.46 30.78 43.70
C GLY A 971 5.84 29.69 42.80
N GLU A 972 4.74 30.00 42.11
CA GLU A 972 4.07 29.08 41.18
C GLU A 972 4.59 29.26 39.75
N PHE A 973 4.72 30.52 39.27
CA PHE A 973 5.04 30.79 37.87
C PHE A 973 6.53 31.02 37.58
N ILE A 974 7.34 31.56 38.51
CA ILE A 974 8.77 31.79 38.27
C ILE A 974 9.50 30.46 37.94
N PRO A 975 9.30 29.36 38.68
CA PRO A 975 9.94 28.08 38.34
C PRO A 975 9.54 27.54 36.96
N VAL A 976 8.34 27.89 36.48
CA VAL A 976 7.88 27.51 35.13
C VAL A 976 8.51 28.43 34.08
N ALA A 977 8.64 29.72 34.37
CA ALA A 977 9.32 30.68 33.50
C ALA A 977 10.80 30.32 33.34
N GLU A 978 11.47 29.86 34.40
CA GLU A 978 12.83 29.34 34.34
C GLU A 978 12.89 28.08 33.47
N GLU A 979 12.11 27.03 33.74
CA GLU A 979 12.19 25.81 32.92
C GLU A 979 11.90 26.00 31.43
N THR A 980 11.13 27.04 31.08
CA THR A 980 10.76 27.35 29.71
C THR A 980 11.66 28.39 29.04
N GLY A 981 12.61 28.98 29.79
CA GLY A 981 13.47 30.07 29.33
C GLY A 981 12.77 31.43 29.21
N ILE A 982 11.47 31.54 29.53
CA ILE A 982 10.71 32.79 29.53
C ILE A 982 11.22 33.76 30.61
N ILE A 983 11.92 33.25 31.64
CA ILE A 983 12.51 34.09 32.68
C ILE A 983 13.49 35.14 32.14
N VAL A 984 14.15 34.89 31.00
CA VAL A 984 15.09 35.84 30.39
C VAL A 984 14.39 37.09 29.87
N PRO A 985 13.42 37.01 28.94
CA PRO A 985 12.68 38.19 28.49
C PRO A 985 11.84 38.81 29.61
N LEU A 986 11.29 38.01 30.53
CA LEU A 986 10.54 38.52 31.68
C LEU A 986 11.42 39.34 32.62
N GLY A 987 12.62 38.85 32.94
CA GLY A 987 13.55 39.56 33.80
C GLY A 987 14.13 40.82 33.14
N GLU A 988 14.27 40.85 31.81
CA GLU A 988 14.59 42.08 31.08
C GLU A 988 13.49 43.14 31.25
N TRP A 989 12.22 42.74 31.13
CA TRP A 989 11.08 43.62 31.38
C TRP A 989 11.06 44.13 32.82
N VAL A 990 11.30 43.25 33.81
CA VAL A 990 11.38 43.64 35.23
C VAL A 990 12.47 44.67 35.46
N LEU A 991 13.68 44.47 34.93
CA LEU A 991 14.79 45.40 35.07
C LEU A 991 14.46 46.77 34.47
N ARG A 992 13.89 46.77 33.27
CA ARG A 992 13.49 47.98 32.55
C ARG A 992 12.43 48.76 33.31
N GLU A 993 11.40 48.08 33.79
CA GLU A 993 10.30 48.72 34.53
C GLU A 993 10.75 49.23 35.90
N ALA A 994 11.58 48.48 36.62
CA ALA A 994 12.14 48.92 37.90
C ALA A 994 13.02 50.16 37.74
N CYS A 995 13.87 50.22 36.71
CA CYS A 995 14.70 51.39 36.42
C CYS A 995 13.83 52.59 35.99
N ARG A 996 12.82 52.37 35.14
CA ARG A 996 11.86 53.42 34.73
C ARG A 996 11.11 54.01 35.92
N GLN A 997 10.65 53.15 36.84
CA GLN A 997 9.97 53.58 38.05
C GLN A 997 10.89 54.38 38.97
N LEU A 998 12.14 53.94 39.16
CA LEU A 998 13.14 54.65 39.95
C LEU A 998 13.42 56.04 39.37
N HIS A 999 13.59 56.16 38.05
CA HIS A 999 13.76 57.45 37.39
C HIS A 999 12.56 58.38 37.64
N THR A 1000 11.34 57.85 37.46
CA THR A 1000 10.08 58.58 37.70
C THR A 1000 10.01 59.12 39.13
N TRP A 1001 10.38 58.33 40.13
CA TRP A 1001 10.40 58.76 41.53
C TRP A 1001 11.46 59.83 41.81
N LYS A 1002 12.62 59.75 41.17
CA LYS A 1002 13.67 60.77 41.32
C LYS A 1002 13.21 62.13 40.79
N GLU A 1003 12.60 62.16 39.61
CA GLU A 1003 12.07 63.40 39.03
C GLU A 1003 10.95 64.00 39.89
N LYS A 1004 9.99 63.15 40.30
CA LYS A 1004 8.78 63.60 41.01
C LYS A 1004 9.05 64.15 42.41
N PHE A 1005 9.96 63.53 43.17
CA PHE A 1005 10.19 63.88 44.57
C PHE A 1005 11.48 64.68 44.82
N SER A 1006 12.23 65.03 43.76
CA SER A 1006 13.47 65.82 43.85
C SER A 1006 14.42 65.31 44.94
N LEU A 1007 14.58 63.99 44.99
CA LEU A 1007 15.32 63.30 46.06
C LEU A 1007 16.80 63.69 46.01
N SER A 1008 17.28 64.36 47.05
CA SER A 1008 18.68 64.78 47.20
C SER A 1008 19.61 63.66 47.68
N LYS A 1009 19.07 62.50 48.06
CA LYS A 1009 19.80 61.29 48.49
C LYS A 1009 19.66 60.17 47.47
N LEU A 1010 20.70 59.33 47.40
CA LEU A 1010 20.76 58.14 46.57
C LEU A 1010 19.67 57.14 47.03
N LEU A 1011 18.64 56.92 46.20
CA LEU A 1011 17.62 55.89 46.41
C LEU A 1011 18.01 54.65 45.60
N MET A 1012 18.07 53.50 46.26
CA MET A 1012 18.50 52.24 45.64
C MET A 1012 17.30 51.39 45.21
N MET A 1013 17.39 50.74 44.06
CA MET A 1013 16.41 49.77 43.56
C MET A 1013 17.07 48.39 43.48
N SER A 1014 16.58 47.42 44.25
CA SER A 1014 16.99 46.03 44.16
C SER A 1014 16.10 45.25 43.20
N VAL A 1015 16.71 44.45 42.33
CA VAL A 1015 16.01 43.56 41.38
C VAL A 1015 16.61 42.16 41.46
N ASN A 1016 15.74 41.16 41.61
CA ASN A 1016 16.12 39.75 41.63
C ASN A 1016 16.53 39.25 40.22
N LEU A 1017 17.61 38.49 40.15
CA LEU A 1017 18.14 37.91 38.92
C LEU A 1017 18.20 36.37 39.02
N SER A 1018 17.54 35.69 38.07
CA SER A 1018 17.57 34.23 37.99
C SER A 1018 18.91 33.71 37.46
N SER A 1019 19.29 32.50 37.87
CA SER A 1019 20.46 31.76 37.36
C SER A 1019 20.50 31.66 35.82
N GLN A 1020 19.33 31.52 35.17
CA GLN A 1020 19.27 31.40 33.71
C GLN A 1020 19.49 32.71 32.96
N GLN A 1021 19.48 33.84 33.66
CA GLN A 1021 19.77 35.16 33.09
C GLN A 1021 21.28 35.45 33.07
N PHE A 1022 22.13 34.56 33.61
CA PHE A 1022 23.60 34.63 33.48
C PHE A 1022 24.05 34.22 32.07
N THR A 1023 23.62 35.00 31.08
CA THR A 1023 24.06 34.87 29.70
C THR A 1023 25.18 35.87 29.40
N VAL A 1024 25.98 35.59 28.38
CA VAL A 1024 27.15 36.42 28.01
C VAL A 1024 26.75 37.84 27.60
N ASP A 1025 25.51 38.04 27.15
CA ASP A 1025 24.95 39.31 26.72
C ASP A 1025 24.27 40.12 27.85
N LEU A 1026 24.20 39.61 29.09
CA LEU A 1026 23.49 40.27 30.19
C LEU A 1026 24.01 41.69 30.41
N SER A 1027 25.33 41.86 30.52
CA SER A 1027 25.98 43.15 30.74
C SER A 1027 25.60 44.19 29.68
N GLN A 1028 25.50 43.76 28.42
CA GLN A 1028 25.12 44.61 27.29
C GLN A 1028 23.64 45.02 27.33
N ARG A 1029 22.74 44.11 27.73
CA ARG A 1029 21.31 44.43 27.90
C ARG A 1029 21.09 45.41 29.05
N VAL A 1030 21.82 45.24 30.15
CA VAL A 1030 21.76 46.16 31.28
C VAL A 1030 22.28 47.54 30.88
N ASP A 1031 23.34 47.65 30.07
CA ASP A 1031 23.79 48.93 29.52
C ASP A 1031 22.69 49.64 28.75
N GLN A 1032 22.00 48.91 27.88
CA GLN A 1032 20.91 49.47 27.10
C GLN A 1032 19.79 49.99 28.02
N ILE A 1033 19.40 49.23 29.04
CA ILE A 1033 18.35 49.63 29.98
C ILE A 1033 18.76 50.88 30.78
N LEU A 1034 19.99 50.93 31.29
CA LEU A 1034 20.48 52.09 32.04
C LEU A 1034 20.55 53.35 31.17
N GLN A 1035 20.98 53.20 29.90
CA GLN A 1035 21.01 54.31 28.94
C GLN A 1035 19.61 54.84 28.62
N GLU A 1036 18.65 53.95 28.38
CA GLU A 1036 17.26 54.31 28.07
C GLU A 1036 16.51 54.94 29.24
N THR A 1037 16.77 54.49 30.47
CA THR A 1037 16.05 54.94 31.67
C THR A 1037 16.76 56.07 32.41
N HIS A 1038 17.97 56.44 32.00
CA HIS A 1038 18.80 57.47 32.63
C HIS A 1038 19.02 57.25 34.14
N VAL A 1039 19.12 55.99 34.55
CA VAL A 1039 19.47 55.56 35.92
C VAL A 1039 20.97 55.33 35.99
N LEU A 1040 21.61 55.74 37.10
CA LEU A 1040 23.04 55.48 37.31
C LEU A 1040 23.22 54.06 37.85
N GLY A 1041 24.27 53.35 37.44
CA GLY A 1041 24.52 51.97 37.88
C GLY A 1041 24.56 51.80 39.40
N ARG A 1042 25.16 52.77 40.12
CA ARG A 1042 25.19 52.82 41.59
C ARG A 1042 23.82 52.93 42.28
N GLU A 1043 22.75 53.14 41.53
CA GLU A 1043 21.38 53.20 42.05
C GLU A 1043 20.64 51.86 41.88
N LEU A 1044 21.20 50.93 41.10
CA LEU A 1044 20.68 49.60 40.85
C LEU A 1044 21.45 48.56 41.68
N LYS A 1045 20.71 47.69 42.37
CA LYS A 1045 21.21 46.50 43.04
C LYS A 1045 20.66 45.27 42.34
N LEU A 1046 21.53 44.32 42.00
CA LEU A 1046 21.11 43.01 41.49
C LEU A 1046 21.25 41.97 42.60
N GLU A 1047 20.14 41.31 42.91
CA GLU A 1047 20.05 40.26 43.93
C GLU A 1047 20.12 38.90 43.25
N ILE A 1048 21.08 38.08 43.68
CA ILE A 1048 21.36 36.78 43.08
C ILE A 1048 21.46 35.75 44.19
N THR A 1049 20.74 34.64 44.04
CA THR A 1049 20.80 33.56 45.03
C THR A 1049 22.16 32.86 45.03
N GLU A 1050 22.54 32.37 46.20
CA GLU A 1050 23.77 31.60 46.42
C GLU A 1050 23.92 30.41 45.44
N THR A 1051 22.81 29.70 45.19
CA THR A 1051 22.74 28.55 44.27
C THR A 1051 22.97 28.94 42.82
N ALA A 1052 22.51 30.12 42.40
CA ALA A 1052 22.67 30.60 41.03
C ALA A 1052 24.14 30.83 40.67
N ILE A 1053 24.90 31.40 41.60
CA ILE A 1053 26.34 31.67 41.42
C ILE A 1053 27.14 30.36 41.37
N MET A 1054 26.75 29.36 42.16
CA MET A 1054 27.47 28.09 42.26
C MET A 1054 27.23 27.13 41.08
N ALA A 1055 26.25 27.42 40.21
CA ALA A 1055 25.99 26.60 39.02
C ALA A 1055 27.15 26.66 38.00
N ASP A 1056 27.70 27.84 37.76
CA ASP A 1056 28.93 28.07 36.98
C ASP A 1056 29.72 29.24 37.57
N PRO A 1057 30.62 28.98 38.55
CA PRO A 1057 31.32 30.03 39.27
C PRO A 1057 32.22 30.88 38.39
N GLN A 1058 32.81 30.32 37.34
CA GLN A 1058 33.76 31.05 36.49
C GLN A 1058 33.04 32.04 35.58
N LEU A 1059 31.95 31.61 34.95
CA LEU A 1059 31.10 32.50 34.16
C LEU A 1059 30.49 33.59 35.04
N ALA A 1060 29.97 33.21 36.23
CA ALA A 1060 29.41 34.18 37.17
C ALA A 1060 30.44 35.24 37.59
N ILE A 1061 31.68 34.86 37.91
CA ILE A 1061 32.75 35.83 38.24
C ILE A 1061 32.99 36.80 37.07
N ALA A 1062 33.06 36.29 35.84
CA ALA A 1062 33.29 37.14 34.66
C ALA A 1062 32.14 38.16 34.48
N THR A 1063 30.89 37.70 34.48
CA THR A 1063 29.71 38.56 34.31
C THR A 1063 29.56 39.56 35.46
N LEU A 1064 29.78 39.14 36.71
CA LEU A 1064 29.67 40.03 37.87
C LEU A 1064 30.75 41.13 37.84
N ASN A 1065 31.97 40.82 37.41
CA ASN A 1065 33.01 41.83 37.24
C ASN A 1065 32.63 42.87 36.17
N GLU A 1066 32.02 42.44 35.06
CA GLU A 1066 31.50 43.36 34.04
C GLU A 1066 30.40 44.27 34.61
N LEU A 1067 29.45 43.72 35.37
CA LEU A 1067 28.40 44.51 36.01
C LEU A 1067 28.98 45.52 37.02
N LYS A 1068 30.01 45.13 37.76
CA LYS A 1068 30.71 46.00 38.71
C LYS A 1068 31.47 47.15 38.04
N GLN A 1069 32.00 46.95 36.83
CA GLN A 1069 32.59 48.04 36.04
C GLN A 1069 31.58 49.13 35.68
N ARG A 1070 30.28 48.84 35.72
CA ARG A 1070 29.18 49.78 35.50
C ARG A 1070 28.69 50.44 36.79
N GLU A 1071 29.42 50.27 37.89
CA GLU A 1071 29.06 50.71 39.25
C GLU A 1071 27.78 50.07 39.80
N ILE A 1072 27.29 48.97 39.21
CA ILE A 1072 26.12 48.24 39.71
C ILE A 1072 26.48 47.50 40.99
N MET A 1073 25.63 47.60 42.01
CA MET A 1073 25.82 46.90 43.26
C MET A 1073 25.32 45.46 43.16
N ILE A 1074 26.09 44.53 43.72
CA ILE A 1074 25.76 43.10 43.70
C ILE A 1074 25.43 42.63 45.11
N CYS A 1075 24.29 41.97 45.25
CA CYS A 1075 23.77 41.43 46.50
C CYS A 1075 23.63 39.91 46.38
N ILE A 1076 24.17 39.15 47.34
CA ILE A 1076 23.87 37.72 47.45
C ILE A 1076 22.61 37.56 48.29
N ASP A 1077 21.59 36.96 47.69
CA ASP A 1077 20.32 36.63 48.33
C ASP A 1077 20.29 35.20 48.89
N ASP A 1078 19.39 34.96 49.84
CA ASP A 1078 19.19 33.69 50.55
C ASP A 1078 20.44 33.14 51.27
N PHE A 1079 21.35 34.02 51.72
CA PHE A 1079 22.66 33.60 52.24
C PHE A 1079 22.54 32.71 53.49
N GLY A 1080 23.21 31.56 53.46
CA GLY A 1080 23.24 30.57 54.55
C GLY A 1080 22.25 29.43 54.39
N THR A 1081 21.43 29.42 53.34
CA THR A 1081 20.55 28.29 52.98
C THR A 1081 21.18 27.34 51.94
N GLY A 1082 22.27 27.76 51.28
CA GLY A 1082 22.99 27.02 50.25
C GLY A 1082 24.37 26.47 50.66
N TYR A 1083 25.15 26.03 49.67
CA TYR A 1083 26.52 25.51 49.82
C TYR A 1083 27.56 26.40 49.11
N CYS A 1084 27.66 27.67 49.47
CA CYS A 1084 28.71 28.56 49.03
C CYS A 1084 29.91 28.34 49.95
N SER A 1085 30.95 27.72 49.40
CA SER A 1085 32.21 27.61 50.11
C SER A 1085 32.74 29.03 50.39
N LEU A 1086 33.04 29.33 51.64
CA LEU A 1086 33.69 30.58 52.08
C LEU A 1086 34.91 30.94 51.23
N GLY A 1087 35.59 29.94 50.65
CA GLY A 1087 36.73 30.14 49.74
C GLY A 1087 36.38 30.80 48.40
N TYR A 1088 35.14 30.67 47.92
CA TYR A 1088 34.66 31.35 46.72
C TYR A 1088 34.03 32.71 47.03
N LEU A 1089 33.42 32.88 48.22
CA LEU A 1089 32.78 34.13 48.60
C LEU A 1089 33.72 35.35 48.52
N HIS A 1090 34.97 35.19 48.94
CA HIS A 1090 36.00 36.24 48.83
C HIS A 1090 36.40 36.56 47.38
N GLN A 1091 36.14 35.67 46.42
CA GLN A 1091 36.49 35.88 45.01
C GLN A 1091 35.40 36.61 44.22
N PHE A 1092 34.15 36.58 44.69
CA PHE A 1092 33.05 37.26 44.00
C PHE A 1092 33.07 38.76 44.33
N PRO A 1093 32.86 39.65 43.34
CA PRO A 1093 32.87 41.09 43.55
C PRO A 1093 31.51 41.56 44.09
N VAL A 1094 31.18 41.13 45.31
CA VAL A 1094 29.88 41.35 45.97
C VAL A 1094 29.99 42.50 46.95
N ASP A 1095 28.92 43.30 47.06
CA ASP A 1095 28.84 44.45 47.97
C ASP A 1095 28.03 44.14 49.23
N ILE A 1096 27.03 43.27 49.09
CA ILE A 1096 25.97 43.10 50.07
C ILE A 1096 25.65 41.63 50.28
N LEU A 1097 25.47 41.22 51.54
CA LEU A 1097 24.92 39.92 51.92
C LEU A 1097 23.52 40.09 52.51
N LYS A 1098 22.53 39.42 51.93
CA LYS A 1098 21.14 39.42 52.42
C LYS A 1098 20.88 38.14 53.22
N ILE A 1099 20.51 38.33 54.48
CA ILE A 1099 20.27 37.26 55.47
C ILE A 1099 18.85 36.74 55.26
N ASP A 1100 18.73 35.46 54.94
CA ASP A 1100 17.44 34.82 54.69
C ASP A 1100 16.49 34.91 55.90
N ARG A 1101 15.21 35.15 55.59
CA ARG A 1101 14.13 35.27 56.58
C ARG A 1101 14.03 34.07 57.52
N SER A 1102 14.44 32.86 57.12
CA SER A 1102 14.33 31.67 57.99
C SER A 1102 15.28 31.73 59.20
N PHE A 1103 16.33 32.54 59.14
CA PHE A 1103 17.21 32.83 60.27
C PHE A 1103 16.63 33.93 61.16
N VAL A 1104 16.16 35.03 60.55
CA VAL A 1104 15.56 36.18 61.24
C VAL A 1104 14.30 35.78 62.02
N ASN A 1105 13.41 35.00 61.40
CA ASN A 1105 12.16 34.53 62.03
C ASN A 1105 12.38 33.66 63.27
N LYS A 1106 13.57 33.07 63.45
CA LYS A 1106 13.87 32.17 64.58
C LYS A 1106 14.91 32.74 65.54
N MET A 1107 15.22 34.04 65.47
CA MET A 1107 16.20 34.70 66.37
C MET A 1107 15.85 34.64 67.86
N GLN A 1108 14.59 34.36 68.21
CA GLN A 1108 14.18 34.13 69.60
C GLN A 1108 14.72 32.80 70.19
N VAL A 1109 15.15 31.87 69.33
CA VAL A 1109 15.78 30.59 69.71
C VAL A 1109 17.30 30.75 69.63
N GLY A 1110 18.00 30.56 70.76
CA GLY A 1110 19.42 30.91 70.94
C GLY A 1110 20.37 30.55 69.79
N ASP A 1111 20.26 29.35 69.22
CA ASP A 1111 21.17 28.87 68.16
C ASP A 1111 21.09 29.68 66.86
N LYS A 1112 19.92 30.23 66.51
CA LYS A 1112 19.70 30.95 65.24
C LYS A 1112 20.19 32.40 65.30
N ARG A 1113 20.16 33.02 66.48
CA ARG A 1113 20.70 34.36 66.71
C ARG A 1113 22.22 34.41 66.52
N GLU A 1114 22.90 33.35 66.94
CA GLU A 1114 24.35 33.21 66.76
C GLU A 1114 24.72 33.17 65.28
N ILE A 1115 23.94 32.46 64.45
CA ILE A 1115 24.14 32.40 62.99
C ILE A 1115 24.00 33.80 62.37
N VAL A 1116 22.94 34.53 62.73
CA VAL A 1116 22.74 35.91 62.24
C VAL A 1116 23.91 36.82 62.63
N ARG A 1117 24.39 36.73 63.88
CA ARG A 1117 25.57 37.49 64.32
C ARG A 1117 26.80 37.14 63.49
N VAL A 1118 27.08 35.85 63.28
CA VAL A 1118 28.24 35.39 62.49
C VAL A 1118 28.16 35.90 61.04
N ILE A 1119 26.97 35.91 60.43
CA ILE A 1119 26.80 36.44 59.07
C ILE A 1119 27.08 37.94 59.01
N VAL A 1120 26.62 38.72 60.00
CA VAL A 1120 26.89 40.16 60.07
C VAL A 1120 28.39 40.43 60.28
N GLU A 1121 29.04 39.73 61.21
CA GLU A 1121 30.50 39.83 61.45
C GLU A 1121 31.32 39.41 60.22
N LEU A 1122 30.85 38.41 59.46
CA LEU A 1122 31.47 37.96 58.21
C LEU A 1122 31.38 39.04 57.13
N ALA A 1123 30.20 39.65 56.96
CA ALA A 1123 30.00 40.74 56.01
C ALA A 1123 30.97 41.90 56.31
N GLU A 1124 31.06 42.33 57.57
CA GLU A 1124 31.99 43.37 58.01
C GLU A 1124 33.45 43.00 57.73
N SER A 1125 33.84 41.75 58.04
CA SER A 1125 35.20 41.25 57.82
C SER A 1125 35.60 41.25 56.33
N LEU A 1126 34.64 41.03 55.44
CA LEU A 1126 34.81 41.07 53.98
C LEU A 1126 34.58 42.46 53.38
N ARG A 1127 34.33 43.49 54.20
CA ARG A 1127 33.98 44.87 53.78
C ARG A 1127 32.71 44.95 52.93
N MET A 1128 31.75 44.08 53.23
CA MET A 1128 30.42 44.04 52.64
C MET A 1128 29.39 44.58 53.64
N ASP A 1129 28.26 45.10 53.14
CA ASP A 1129 27.12 45.45 53.99
C ASP A 1129 26.19 44.25 54.20
N ALA A 1130 25.46 44.20 55.31
CA ALA A 1130 24.44 43.18 55.57
C ALA A 1130 23.02 43.77 55.51
N ILE A 1131 22.10 43.03 54.89
CA ILE A 1131 20.64 43.30 54.88
C ILE A 1131 19.93 42.14 55.54
N ALA A 1132 19.09 42.39 56.55
CA ALA A 1132 18.25 41.35 57.14
C ALA A 1132 16.85 41.34 56.51
N GLU A 1133 16.44 40.20 55.95
CA GLU A 1133 15.10 40.01 55.38
C GLU A 1133 14.13 39.37 56.39
N GLY A 1134 12.83 39.64 56.24
CA GLY A 1134 11.79 38.99 57.03
C GLY A 1134 11.66 39.53 58.45
N ILE A 1135 11.97 40.81 58.68
CA ILE A 1135 11.70 41.46 59.97
C ILE A 1135 10.18 41.62 60.12
N GLU A 1136 9.58 40.88 61.05
CA GLU A 1136 8.13 40.87 61.32
C GLU A 1136 7.79 41.49 62.67
N THR A 1137 8.73 41.54 63.63
CA THR A 1137 8.49 42.09 64.97
C THR A 1137 9.49 43.17 65.39
N GLU A 1138 9.08 44.02 66.33
CA GLU A 1138 9.93 45.07 66.90
C GLU A 1138 11.15 44.49 67.63
N GLU A 1139 11.01 43.33 68.30
CA GLU A 1139 12.15 42.70 68.97
C GLU A 1139 13.23 42.26 67.98
N GLN A 1140 12.85 41.76 66.80
CA GLN A 1140 13.80 41.40 65.75
C GLN A 1140 14.53 42.65 65.24
N TYR A 1141 13.81 43.76 65.04
CA TYR A 1141 14.37 45.05 64.64
C TYR A 1141 15.43 45.53 65.65
N ILE A 1142 15.10 45.56 66.94
CA ILE A 1142 16.02 46.00 68.01
C ILE A 1142 17.24 45.06 68.09
N GLN A 1143 17.04 43.75 67.96
CA GLN A 1143 18.15 42.79 67.99
C GLN A 1143 19.11 42.98 66.82
N LEU A 1144 18.60 43.18 65.60
CA LEU A 1144 19.43 43.43 64.41
C LEU A 1144 20.16 44.77 64.49
N GLN A 1145 19.53 45.79 65.06
CA GLN A 1145 20.17 47.08 65.33
C GLN A 1145 21.34 46.95 66.32
N ASN A 1146 21.16 46.17 67.40
CA ASN A 1146 22.23 45.88 68.37
C ASN A 1146 23.38 45.05 67.80
N LEU A 1147 23.10 44.25 66.76
CA LEU A 1147 24.11 43.51 66.01
C LEU A 1147 24.80 44.38 64.95
N HIS A 1148 24.50 45.68 64.87
CA HIS A 1148 25.03 46.62 63.89
C HIS A 1148 24.72 46.24 62.42
N CYS A 1149 23.64 45.49 62.19
CA CYS A 1149 23.17 45.24 60.83
C CYS A 1149 22.75 46.57 60.18
N LYS A 1150 23.22 46.84 58.96
CA LYS A 1150 23.08 48.17 58.34
C LYS A 1150 21.68 48.41 57.77
N TYR A 1151 21.13 47.43 57.07
CA TYR A 1151 19.82 47.53 56.44
C TYR A 1151 18.88 46.41 56.90
N GLY A 1152 17.58 46.67 56.85
CA GLY A 1152 16.56 45.66 57.11
C GLY A 1152 15.31 45.86 56.28
N GLN A 1153 14.64 44.75 56.03
CA GLN A 1153 13.42 44.66 55.24
C GLN A 1153 12.48 43.63 55.86
N GLY A 1154 11.17 43.89 55.80
CA GLY A 1154 10.18 42.95 56.29
C GLY A 1154 8.82 43.57 56.57
N TYR A 1155 7.86 42.73 56.96
CA TYR A 1155 6.47 43.12 57.17
C TYR A 1155 6.26 44.01 58.39
N TYR A 1156 7.21 44.06 59.32
CA TYR A 1156 7.23 45.03 60.41
C TYR A 1156 7.16 46.47 59.88
N PHE A 1157 7.87 46.76 58.78
CA PHE A 1157 7.84 48.08 58.14
C PHE A 1157 6.68 48.19 57.16
N ALA A 1158 6.67 47.33 56.15
CA ALA A 1158 5.61 47.26 55.14
C ALA A 1158 5.66 45.93 54.39
N LYS A 1159 4.49 45.46 53.97
CA LYS A 1159 4.37 44.47 52.91
C LYS A 1159 4.80 45.09 51.56
N PRO A 1160 5.12 44.28 50.54
CA PRO A 1160 5.34 44.77 49.18
C PRO A 1160 4.19 45.70 48.76
N LEU A 1161 4.53 46.93 48.38
CA LEU A 1161 3.57 48.01 48.14
C LEU A 1161 3.30 48.17 46.65
N HIS A 1162 2.06 48.51 46.30
CA HIS A 1162 1.77 48.98 44.95
C HIS A 1162 2.51 50.32 44.70
N PRO A 1163 2.96 50.65 43.47
CA PRO A 1163 3.72 51.87 43.18
C PRO A 1163 3.13 53.15 43.81
N ASN A 1164 1.80 53.34 43.76
CA ASN A 1164 1.11 54.47 44.39
C ASN A 1164 1.27 54.54 45.91
N GLU A 1165 1.37 53.42 46.61
CA GLU A 1165 1.60 53.38 48.06
C GLU A 1165 3.07 53.60 48.41
N ALA A 1166 3.99 53.12 47.57
CA ALA A 1166 5.42 53.39 47.70
C ALA A 1166 5.72 54.90 47.55
N GLU A 1167 4.99 55.59 46.66
CA GLU A 1167 5.05 57.05 46.53
C GLU A 1167 4.67 57.79 47.83
N GLN A 1168 3.69 57.28 48.58
CA GLN A 1168 3.30 57.89 49.87
C GLN A 1168 4.39 57.73 50.93
N TRP A 1169 5.12 56.61 50.90
CA TRP A 1169 6.30 56.39 51.74
C TRP A 1169 7.42 57.38 51.39
N LEU A 1170 7.67 57.61 50.09
CA LEU A 1170 8.65 58.59 49.62
C LEU A 1170 8.27 60.04 49.96
N ALA A 1171 6.97 60.37 49.93
CA ALA A 1171 6.45 61.68 50.30
C ALA A 1171 6.48 61.97 51.82
N GLY A 1172 6.77 60.97 52.66
CA GLY A 1172 6.83 61.11 54.12
C GLY A 1172 5.46 61.25 54.80
N THR A 1173 4.35 60.93 54.12
CA THR A 1173 2.99 61.03 54.66
C THR A 1173 2.57 59.80 55.49
N ARG A 1174 3.34 58.71 55.43
CA ARG A 1174 3.25 57.55 56.34
C ARG A 1174 4.53 57.47 57.19
N LYS A 1175 4.40 57.52 58.51
CA LYS A 1175 5.47 57.08 59.43
C LYS A 1175 5.34 55.58 59.66
N VAL A 1176 6.46 54.90 59.81
CA VAL A 1176 6.55 53.51 60.31
C VAL A 1176 5.69 53.43 61.57
N SER A 1177 4.73 52.50 61.59
CA SER A 1177 3.79 52.32 62.70
C SER A 1177 4.48 51.78 63.94
#